data_AF-A0A4R7K729-F1
#
_entry.id   AF-A0A4R7K729-F1
#
_cell.length_a   1.000
_cell.length_b   1.000
_cell.length_c   1.000
_cell.angle_alpha   90.00
_cell.angle_beta   90.00
_cell.angle_gamma   90.00
#
_symmetry.space_group_name_H-M   'P 1'
#
loop_
_entity.id
_entity.type
_entity.pdbx_description
1 polymer ?
#
loop_
_entity_poly.entity_id
_entity_poly.type
_entity_poly.pdbx_seq_one_letter_code
_entity_poly.pdbx_strand_id
1 'polypeptide(L)'
;MIAKLRLVFSITIVFLSFSGLAQITYWKNTELNATAKQFSKQRLLVNKGMAFTLNQEAFLSALTSNTATNIIYFPNEDGSLIPFSVEDAHLFSEGLAEKYPSIKSYKGIALHDPKMQIRFSVSPKGIQSTMSTSGDNGAVFMQKSADNTYILYRRTEQDERDIDFVCKTMPEVKEYSQNLTAKLVNDQTLRKFRVAISASGEYTEFHGGTKADALAAINATLTRINAVFERDLAITLELIANTDLVIYTNSETDPYTGSLSSQVQNTLTSVIGEANYDIGHLFNQQDNTLDGNSGFIGAVCTDSRKGSGYTTLSSPVGDAFDIDLVAHEMGHQFGANHSFSHISEGTTVQVEPASGTTIMGYAGITGFNNVASNSDDYFHYVSILQIRDYLETVSCGVTEVLTNNPPTITPLINYSIPKGTPFVLTGEATDADAANVLSYTWEQIDNGIVTQTTFGPNNPAGANFRSLPPKLTPERYFPNLNRILSGELTQTVPTSGSAWETLSNVGREMNFSLTVRDNALNGGQSDSDEMTVSVINEAGPFLISSQTIEESFEAGSVQTITWDVANTNISPINTTTVSIFLSTDGGVTFSIPLVENTLNDGSQNIIIPNIATSTGRIMIQADNNIYFAVNEVNFSITPSEIVLNFDEVVFDVCKPDDLSVPFTYETDLGFDEESTFDIVNLPTGLTATFTPISADTTNTPVTIDFVGIATLDVGVYPITVRATAATVTKEITLQLRVYDDSFEDVILVSPVDGFENASTDVLLEWGTSVGNTEYEIEISDDSAFINIIESTTVNGSSYSPTLLENNGLYFWRVKPKNDCGEGNFATPFSFSTVQFNCATKTATGVPIAISSSGTPVITSKIVFFEDLPVADVNVQLNIEHTFLADLVVTLTSPTGTTVTLVSNSCGDSRNINATFDDDSPAFSCSVEPGISGSVRPLGSLSSFNGESILGEWTLEVKDNAPSDGGSLKSFALELCVEGEFRPDDDNDGVFDDGDDLCLGTPAGQEVDASGCAVYRFPPENFIVSLKSETCRENNDGSLSIVPKLALDYQVAVSGNGVNLSQNFSNAFNLANLGSGTYTLCITGTDGTITYQEYCVEVQITEPLPLSVTSKIALDGSQITLEMSGSSFYTIELNGVAVQTDKSTISIDLEKGLNTLKVYTDIPCQGVYEEQVGFYVQPVVYPNPVQDMVRVYLGAEREAVVVSIFSADGRNISRITTLPVDGTISLDLSSLATGMYYLKYEGGTIKGTSKVIKE
;
A
#
# COMPACT_ATOMS: atom_id res chain seq x y z
N MET A 1 -32.87 71.70 48.99
CA MET A 1 -31.68 71.85 48.12
C MET A 1 -31.57 70.65 47.15
N ILE A 2 -32.63 70.01 46.65
CA ILE A 2 -33.41 70.29 45.41
C ILE A 2 -32.63 70.82 44.18
N ALA A 3 -31.48 71.49 44.34
CA ALA A 3 -30.74 72.11 43.23
C ALA A 3 -29.57 71.27 42.68
N LYS A 4 -29.04 70.28 43.44
CA LYS A 4 -27.97 69.41 42.94
C LYS A 4 -28.47 68.11 42.26
N LEU A 5 -29.75 67.79 42.40
CA LEU A 5 -30.40 66.67 41.70
C LEU A 5 -30.56 66.93 40.18
N ARG A 6 -30.55 68.20 39.76
CA ARG A 6 -30.64 68.56 38.33
C ARG A 6 -29.31 68.35 37.58
N LEU A 7 -28.17 68.46 38.25
CA LEU A 7 -26.86 68.17 37.64
C LEU A 7 -26.63 66.66 37.45
N VAL A 8 -27.20 65.84 38.35
CA VAL A 8 -27.19 64.37 38.27
C VAL A 8 -28.06 63.85 37.11
N PHE A 9 -29.09 64.58 36.67
CA PHE A 9 -29.92 64.12 35.57
C PHE A 9 -29.40 64.55 34.19
N SER A 10 -28.83 65.74 34.03
CA SER A 10 -28.39 66.21 32.71
C SER A 10 -27.13 65.51 32.19
N ILE A 11 -26.17 65.16 33.05
CA ILE A 11 -24.93 64.49 32.61
C ILE A 11 -25.20 63.00 32.31
N THR A 12 -26.03 62.34 33.11
CA THR A 12 -26.41 60.94 32.89
C THR A 12 -27.32 60.78 31.67
N ILE A 13 -28.18 61.77 31.37
CA ILE A 13 -28.98 61.77 30.14
C ILE A 13 -28.11 62.00 28.89
N VAL A 14 -27.05 62.82 28.96
CA VAL A 14 -26.11 63.01 27.84
C VAL A 14 -25.22 61.77 27.62
N PHE A 15 -24.84 61.04 28.68
CA PHE A 15 -24.07 59.79 28.56
C PHE A 15 -24.89 58.56 28.14
N LEU A 16 -26.23 58.57 28.34
CA LEU A 16 -27.13 57.48 27.92
C LEU A 16 -27.82 57.73 26.57
N SER A 17 -27.73 58.93 25.98
CA SER A 17 -28.43 59.26 24.72
C SER A 17 -27.60 59.07 23.45
N PHE A 18 -26.32 58.67 23.54
CA PHE A 18 -25.48 58.44 22.35
C PHE A 18 -24.72 57.10 22.33
N SER A 19 -24.93 56.22 23.31
CA SER A 19 -24.26 54.91 23.40
C SER A 19 -25.19 53.71 23.13
N GLY A 20 -26.36 53.92 22.54
CA GLY A 20 -27.34 52.87 22.27
C GLY A 20 -27.90 52.89 20.86
N LEU A 21 -27.05 52.79 19.83
CA LEU A 21 -27.51 52.26 18.54
C LEU A 21 -27.86 50.79 18.78
N ALA A 22 -29.15 50.51 18.96
CA ALA A 22 -29.66 49.15 19.05
C ALA A 22 -29.31 48.40 17.74
N GLN A 23 -28.41 47.43 17.82
CA GLN A 23 -28.25 46.43 16.77
C GLN A 23 -29.59 45.71 16.60
N ILE A 24 -30.13 45.71 15.37
CA ILE A 24 -31.35 44.95 15.05
C ILE A 24 -30.93 43.47 15.00
N THR A 25 -31.06 42.75 16.11
CA THR A 25 -30.73 41.32 16.18
C THR A 25 -31.96 40.49 15.80
N TYR A 26 -32.08 40.12 14.51
CA TYR A 26 -33.10 39.19 14.04
C TYR A 26 -32.73 37.71 14.26
N TRP A 27 -31.46 37.40 14.50
CA TRP A 27 -31.00 36.09 14.96
C TRP A 27 -30.92 36.05 16.49
N LYS A 28 -31.37 34.94 17.09
CA LYS A 28 -31.24 34.71 18.52
C LYS A 28 -30.79 33.29 18.81
N ASN A 29 -29.65 33.14 19.47
CA ASN A 29 -29.11 31.87 19.93
C ASN A 29 -30.10 31.16 20.88
N THR A 30 -30.29 29.85 20.71
CA THR A 30 -31.18 28.98 21.49
C THR A 30 -30.57 27.59 21.66
N GLU A 31 -31.09 26.79 22.59
CA GLU A 31 -30.74 25.37 22.67
C GLU A 31 -31.47 24.54 21.61
N LEU A 32 -30.82 23.46 21.14
CA LEU A 32 -31.43 22.44 20.29
C LEU A 32 -32.53 21.70 21.07
N ASN A 33 -33.80 21.96 20.70
CA ASN A 33 -34.95 21.24 21.24
C ASN A 33 -34.99 19.78 20.73
N ALA A 34 -35.84 18.92 21.32
CA ALA A 34 -35.90 17.49 20.98
C ALA A 34 -36.22 17.24 19.48
N THR A 35 -37.13 18.03 18.91
CA THR A 35 -37.52 17.93 17.49
C THR A 35 -36.37 18.32 16.55
N ALA A 36 -35.65 19.40 16.85
CA ALA A 36 -34.49 19.85 16.08
C ALA A 36 -33.32 18.85 16.19
N LYS A 37 -33.11 18.24 17.36
CA LYS A 37 -32.14 17.13 17.51
C LYS A 37 -32.51 15.94 16.66
N GLN A 38 -33.79 15.56 16.64
CA GLN A 38 -34.27 14.46 15.81
C GLN A 38 -34.10 14.79 14.32
N PHE A 39 -34.44 16.00 13.88
CA PHE A 39 -34.25 16.44 12.51
C PHE A 39 -32.77 16.44 12.10
N SER A 40 -31.90 17.01 12.94
CA SER A 40 -30.44 17.02 12.76
C SER A 40 -29.91 15.61 12.52
N LYS A 41 -30.31 14.66 13.37
CA LYS A 41 -29.83 13.29 13.31
C LYS A 41 -30.44 12.47 12.18
N GLN A 42 -31.74 12.61 11.91
CA GLN A 42 -32.46 11.74 10.97
C GLN A 42 -32.46 12.25 9.53
N ARG A 43 -32.40 13.58 9.32
CA ARG A 43 -32.46 14.17 7.98
C ARG A 43 -31.15 14.79 7.52
N LEU A 44 -30.32 15.27 8.45
CA LEU A 44 -29.04 15.91 8.11
C LEU A 44 -27.84 15.04 8.45
N LEU A 45 -28.03 13.98 9.23
CA LEU A 45 -26.97 13.13 9.81
C LEU A 45 -25.95 13.93 10.65
N VAL A 46 -26.36 15.07 11.22
CA VAL A 46 -25.50 15.97 11.99
C VAL A 46 -25.63 15.69 13.48
N ASN A 47 -24.50 15.42 14.15
CA ASN A 47 -24.46 15.13 15.59
C ASN A 47 -24.07 16.35 16.47
N LYS A 48 -23.38 17.33 15.91
CA LYS A 48 -22.95 18.57 16.59
C LYS A 48 -23.40 19.77 15.77
N GLY A 49 -23.92 20.80 16.44
CA GLY A 49 -24.41 22.01 15.79
C GLY A 49 -25.02 22.99 16.77
N MET A 50 -25.04 24.27 16.40
CA MET A 50 -25.68 25.34 17.16
C MET A 50 -27.09 25.60 16.66
N ALA A 51 -27.96 26.09 17.56
CA ALA A 51 -29.33 26.43 17.20
C ALA A 51 -29.62 27.92 17.32
N PHE A 52 -30.32 28.45 16.32
CA PHE A 52 -30.77 29.84 16.29
C PHE A 52 -32.25 29.92 15.98
N THR A 53 -32.90 30.99 16.45
CA THR A 53 -34.24 31.37 16.02
C THR A 53 -34.16 32.64 15.19
N LEU A 54 -34.96 32.71 14.12
CA LEU A 54 -34.98 33.84 13.20
C LEU A 54 -36.29 34.62 13.32
N ASN A 55 -36.20 35.94 13.48
CA ASN A 55 -37.29 36.85 13.18
C ASN A 55 -37.28 37.18 11.69
N GLN A 56 -38.01 36.38 10.90
CA GLN A 56 -38.00 36.44 9.44
C GLN A 56 -38.52 37.79 8.90
N GLU A 57 -39.52 38.41 9.52
CA GLU A 57 -40.03 39.72 9.10
C GLU A 57 -38.98 40.82 9.29
N ALA A 58 -38.27 40.81 10.42
CA ALA A 58 -37.19 41.76 10.68
C ALA A 58 -36.01 41.55 9.72
N PHE A 59 -35.66 40.29 9.41
CA PHE A 59 -34.62 39.97 8.42
C PHE A 59 -34.98 40.46 7.02
N LEU A 60 -36.19 40.17 6.53
CA LEU A 60 -36.65 40.61 5.22
C LEU A 60 -36.75 42.14 5.11
N SER A 61 -37.15 42.80 6.21
CA SER A 61 -37.14 44.26 6.30
C SER A 61 -35.72 44.81 6.23
N ALA A 62 -34.76 44.20 6.91
CA ALA A 62 -33.34 44.60 6.84
C ALA A 62 -32.78 44.44 5.41
N LEU A 63 -33.15 43.37 4.72
CA LEU A 63 -32.73 43.07 3.35
C LEU A 63 -33.30 44.04 2.30
N THR A 64 -34.48 44.61 2.55
CA THR A 64 -35.19 45.49 1.59
C THR A 64 -35.07 46.99 1.88
N SER A 65 -34.68 47.38 3.10
CA SER A 65 -34.75 48.78 3.56
C SER A 65 -33.49 49.62 3.30
N ASN A 66 -32.39 49.04 2.82
CA ASN A 66 -31.05 49.66 2.95
C ASN A 66 -30.41 50.04 1.60
N THR A 67 -30.97 51.04 0.91
CA THR A 67 -30.58 51.47 -0.45
C THR A 67 -29.20 52.15 -0.59
N ALA A 68 -28.29 52.03 0.40
CA ALA A 68 -26.95 52.61 0.32
C ALA A 68 -25.81 51.64 0.69
N THR A 69 -26.04 50.56 1.46
CA THR A 69 -24.96 49.65 1.90
C THR A 69 -25.30 48.15 1.97
N ASN A 70 -26.56 47.71 1.78
CA ASN A 70 -26.97 46.28 1.79
C ASN A 70 -26.25 45.37 2.82
N ILE A 71 -26.17 45.78 4.09
CA ILE A 71 -25.45 45.02 5.12
C ILE A 71 -26.41 44.05 5.84
N ILE A 72 -26.04 42.77 5.88
CA ILE A 72 -26.80 41.69 6.55
C ILE A 72 -25.87 40.90 7.47
N TYR A 73 -26.36 40.61 8.67
CA TYR A 73 -25.70 39.86 9.73
C TYR A 73 -26.07 38.37 9.74
N PHE A 74 -25.07 37.50 9.91
CA PHE A 74 -25.23 36.05 10.11
C PHE A 74 -24.38 35.56 11.30
N PRO A 75 -24.85 34.56 12.07
CA PRO A 75 -24.07 33.97 13.15
C PRO A 75 -22.92 33.10 12.62
N ASN A 76 -21.71 33.26 13.17
CA ASN A 76 -20.61 32.30 13.01
C ASN A 76 -20.71 31.14 14.03
N GLU A 77 -19.71 30.28 14.05
CA GLU A 77 -19.65 29.09 14.93
C GLU A 77 -19.50 29.38 16.41
N ASP A 78 -19.09 30.59 16.78
CA ASP A 78 -19.10 31.06 18.17
C ASP A 78 -20.46 31.69 18.54
N GLY A 79 -21.38 31.78 17.58
CA GLY A 79 -22.65 32.47 17.67
C GLY A 79 -22.57 34.00 17.62
N SER A 80 -21.42 34.55 17.23
CA SER A 80 -21.23 35.98 17.01
C SER A 80 -21.78 36.41 15.65
N LEU A 81 -22.37 37.60 15.55
CA LEU A 81 -23.00 38.09 14.32
C LEU A 81 -21.98 38.84 13.44
N ILE A 82 -21.70 38.29 12.26
CA ILE A 82 -20.76 38.85 11.27
C ILE A 82 -21.53 39.68 10.24
N PRO A 83 -21.13 40.94 9.95
CA PRO A 83 -21.74 41.77 8.92
C PRO A 83 -21.20 41.47 7.51
N PHE A 84 -22.10 41.19 6.57
CA PHE A 84 -21.81 40.96 5.16
C PHE A 84 -22.40 42.06 4.29
N SER A 85 -21.63 42.54 3.30
CA SER A 85 -22.15 43.33 2.18
C SER A 85 -22.70 42.37 1.14
N VAL A 86 -24.00 42.42 0.86
CA VAL A 86 -24.67 41.41 0.02
C VAL A 86 -25.29 42.02 -1.25
N GLU A 87 -25.32 41.21 -2.30
CA GLU A 87 -25.98 41.50 -3.57
C GLU A 87 -26.85 40.31 -4.03
N ASP A 88 -27.83 40.59 -4.90
CA ASP A 88 -28.67 39.56 -5.51
C ASP A 88 -27.79 38.70 -6.42
N ALA A 89 -27.83 37.38 -6.26
CA ALA A 89 -27.02 36.47 -7.05
C ALA A 89 -27.65 36.15 -8.41
N HIS A 90 -28.86 36.66 -8.68
CA HIS A 90 -29.56 36.55 -9.97
C HIS A 90 -29.71 35.10 -10.48
N LEU A 91 -29.94 34.14 -9.57
CA LEU A 91 -30.10 32.72 -9.94
C LEU A 91 -31.34 32.47 -10.81
N PHE A 92 -32.39 33.27 -10.69
CA PHE A 92 -33.58 33.15 -11.53
C PHE A 92 -33.43 34.07 -12.74
N SER A 93 -33.74 33.54 -13.92
CA SER A 93 -34.04 34.39 -15.07
C SER A 93 -35.16 35.39 -14.73
N GLU A 94 -35.13 36.55 -15.38
CA GLU A 94 -36.05 37.67 -15.12
C GLU A 94 -37.53 37.21 -15.09
N GLY A 95 -37.94 36.41 -16.08
CA GLY A 95 -39.31 35.90 -16.17
C GLY A 95 -39.71 34.93 -15.04
N LEU A 96 -38.79 34.16 -14.47
CA LEU A 96 -39.08 33.30 -13.32
C LEU A 96 -39.15 34.13 -12.02
N ALA A 97 -38.25 35.10 -11.87
CA ALA A 97 -38.23 36.02 -10.73
C ALA A 97 -39.51 36.84 -10.61
N GLU A 98 -40.11 37.26 -11.74
CA GLU A 98 -41.41 37.94 -11.76
C GLU A 98 -42.56 37.04 -11.29
N LYS A 99 -42.54 35.74 -11.64
CA LYS A 99 -43.56 34.78 -11.21
C LYS A 99 -43.45 34.43 -9.71
N TYR A 100 -42.23 34.36 -9.18
CA TYR A 100 -41.93 33.94 -7.81
C TYR A 100 -41.05 34.96 -7.05
N PRO A 101 -41.51 36.21 -6.85
CA PRO A 101 -40.69 37.30 -6.31
C PRO A 101 -40.25 37.11 -4.84
N SER A 102 -40.88 36.18 -4.13
CA SER A 102 -40.54 35.84 -2.74
C SER A 102 -39.42 34.81 -2.61
N ILE A 103 -38.92 34.24 -3.72
CA ILE A 103 -37.80 33.29 -3.75
C ILE A 103 -36.60 33.99 -4.39
N LYS A 104 -35.50 34.09 -3.65
CA LYS A 104 -34.29 34.81 -4.07
C LYS A 104 -33.01 34.11 -3.61
N SER A 105 -31.90 34.45 -4.24
CA SER A 105 -30.55 34.05 -3.84
C SER A 105 -29.66 35.29 -3.72
N TYR A 106 -28.69 35.22 -2.83
CA TYR A 106 -27.78 36.31 -2.53
C TYR A 106 -26.37 35.80 -2.31
N LYS A 107 -25.40 36.67 -2.57
CA LYS A 107 -23.98 36.46 -2.30
C LYS A 107 -23.37 37.68 -1.64
N GLY A 108 -22.28 37.53 -0.90
CA GLY A 108 -21.63 38.65 -0.24
C GLY A 108 -20.29 38.33 0.40
N ILE A 109 -19.57 39.39 0.78
CA ILE A 109 -18.27 39.37 1.47
C ILE A 109 -18.42 40.04 2.85
N ALA A 110 -17.72 39.54 3.86
CA ALA A 110 -17.73 40.15 5.20
C ALA A 110 -16.98 41.50 5.20
N LEU A 111 -17.55 42.51 5.86
CA LEU A 111 -17.02 43.88 5.83
C LEU A 111 -15.66 44.06 6.53
N HIS A 112 -15.35 43.17 7.46
CA HIS A 112 -14.14 43.26 8.30
C HIS A 112 -13.21 42.05 8.11
N ASP A 113 -13.55 41.16 7.18
CA ASP A 113 -12.73 40.00 6.83
C ASP A 113 -12.99 39.59 5.37
N PRO A 114 -12.17 40.02 4.40
CA PRO A 114 -12.37 39.68 3.00
C PRO A 114 -12.23 38.19 2.69
N LYS A 115 -11.68 37.39 3.63
CA LYS A 115 -11.56 35.93 3.51
C LYS A 115 -12.92 35.23 3.66
N MET A 116 -13.87 35.87 4.34
CA MET A 116 -15.20 35.30 4.61
C MET A 116 -16.21 35.73 3.56
N GLN A 117 -16.81 34.75 2.89
CA GLN A 117 -17.90 34.93 1.94
C GLN A 117 -19.15 34.18 2.40
N ILE A 118 -20.30 34.67 1.97
CA ILE A 118 -21.59 34.04 2.24
C ILE A 118 -22.41 33.90 0.97
N ARG A 119 -23.10 32.76 0.84
CA ARG A 119 -24.15 32.52 -0.14
C ARG A 119 -25.40 32.12 0.62
N PHE A 120 -26.55 32.69 0.28
CA PHE A 120 -27.79 32.31 0.95
C PHE A 120 -29.02 32.45 0.06
N SER A 121 -29.97 31.55 0.27
CA SER A 121 -31.28 31.57 -0.37
C SER A 121 -32.34 32.04 0.62
N VAL A 122 -33.34 32.76 0.12
CA VAL A 122 -34.47 33.27 0.90
C VAL A 122 -35.77 32.84 0.23
N SER A 123 -36.67 32.25 1.00
CA SER A 123 -38.01 31.86 0.54
C SER A 123 -39.05 31.94 1.68
N PRO A 124 -40.35 31.79 1.38
CA PRO A 124 -41.37 31.66 2.43
C PRO A 124 -41.11 30.48 3.40
N LYS A 125 -40.39 29.44 2.96
CA LYS A 125 -40.05 28.30 3.82
C LYS A 125 -38.97 28.64 4.85
N GLY A 126 -38.09 29.59 4.55
CA GLY A 126 -37.00 29.98 5.43
C GLY A 126 -35.77 30.45 4.65
N ILE A 127 -34.61 30.31 5.30
CA ILE A 127 -33.30 30.72 4.77
C ILE A 127 -32.40 29.49 4.79
N GLN A 128 -31.56 29.33 3.77
CA GLN A 128 -30.42 28.44 3.83
C GLN A 128 -29.19 29.24 3.46
N SER A 129 -28.12 29.13 4.26
CA SER A 129 -26.90 29.89 4.03
C SER A 129 -25.67 29.03 4.20
N THR A 130 -24.67 29.34 3.41
CA THR A 130 -23.33 28.76 3.48
C THR A 130 -22.33 29.89 3.64
N MET A 131 -21.50 29.80 4.67
CA MET A 131 -20.35 30.68 4.83
C MET A 131 -19.06 29.91 4.54
N SER A 132 -18.24 30.45 3.66
CA SER A 132 -16.95 29.91 3.28
C SER A 132 -15.86 30.90 3.65
N THR A 133 -14.83 30.43 4.37
CA THR A 133 -13.65 31.22 4.69
C THR A 133 -12.47 30.68 3.89
N SER A 134 -11.79 31.51 3.10
CA SER A 134 -10.58 31.10 2.39
C SER A 134 -9.54 30.57 3.38
N GLY A 135 -9.10 29.31 3.17
CA GLY A 135 -8.11 28.63 4.01
C GLY A 135 -8.65 27.76 5.16
N ASP A 136 -9.93 27.89 5.50
CA ASP A 136 -10.56 27.08 6.55
C ASP A 136 -10.90 25.67 6.04
N ASN A 137 -10.99 24.72 6.97
CA ASN A 137 -11.45 23.37 6.68
C ASN A 137 -12.98 23.33 6.57
N GLY A 138 -13.47 23.58 5.36
CA GLY A 138 -14.87 23.39 4.96
C GLY A 138 -15.80 24.54 5.35
N ALA A 139 -16.92 24.62 4.64
CA ALA A 139 -17.93 25.66 4.82
C ALA A 139 -18.86 25.39 6.03
N VAL A 140 -19.40 26.47 6.58
CA VAL A 140 -20.41 26.44 7.65
C VAL A 140 -21.79 26.56 7.03
N PHE A 141 -22.65 25.56 7.29
CA PHE A 141 -23.99 25.51 6.72
C PHE A 141 -25.05 25.83 7.77
N MET A 142 -26.06 26.61 7.38
CA MET A 142 -27.22 26.89 8.21
C MET A 142 -28.51 26.66 7.45
N GLN A 143 -29.43 25.93 8.07
CA GLN A 143 -30.75 25.70 7.51
C GLN A 143 -31.83 25.52 8.57
N LYS A 144 -33.08 25.74 8.16
CA LYS A 144 -34.25 25.60 9.01
C LYS A 144 -34.58 24.12 9.28
N SER A 145 -34.92 23.79 10.53
CA SER A 145 -35.45 22.48 10.92
C SER A 145 -36.99 22.42 10.77
N ALA A 146 -37.64 21.44 11.39
CA ALA A 146 -39.10 21.31 11.38
C ALA A 146 -39.84 22.46 12.12
N ASP A 147 -39.17 23.22 12.99
CA ASP A 147 -39.71 24.39 13.71
C ASP A 147 -39.14 25.72 13.15
N ASN A 148 -39.36 26.86 13.82
CA ASN A 148 -38.66 28.13 13.53
C ASN A 148 -37.20 28.16 14.04
N THR A 149 -36.61 26.97 14.22
CA THR A 149 -35.23 26.77 14.68
C THR A 149 -34.35 26.47 13.48
N TYR A 150 -33.20 27.14 13.42
CA TYR A 150 -32.15 26.96 12.44
C TYR A 150 -30.99 26.23 13.07
N ILE A 151 -30.41 25.29 12.33
CA ILE A 151 -29.25 24.50 12.77
C ILE A 151 -28.06 24.99 11.95
N LEU A 152 -27.01 25.43 12.66
CA LEU A 152 -25.70 25.81 12.12
C LEU A 152 -24.73 24.66 12.42
N TYR A 153 -24.05 24.14 11.41
CA TYR A 153 -23.13 23.00 11.56
C TYR A 153 -22.02 23.02 10.50
N ARG A 154 -20.89 22.37 10.79
CA ARG A 154 -19.90 22.04 9.77
C ARG A 154 -20.22 20.72 9.12
N ARG A 155 -19.85 20.62 7.86
CA ARG A 155 -19.90 19.39 7.08
C ARG A 155 -19.13 18.23 7.73
N THR A 156 -17.99 18.52 8.37
CA THR A 156 -17.16 17.54 9.09
C THR A 156 -17.84 16.90 10.30
N GLU A 157 -19.01 17.39 10.72
CA GLU A 157 -19.78 16.88 11.86
C GLU A 157 -20.95 15.95 11.45
N GLN A 158 -21.01 15.58 10.16
CA GLN A 158 -21.97 14.62 9.61
C GLN A 158 -21.46 13.18 9.74
N ASP A 159 -22.33 12.28 10.20
CA ASP A 159 -22.04 10.84 10.33
C ASP A 159 -21.90 10.15 8.96
N GLU A 160 -21.16 9.03 8.95
CA GLU A 160 -21.01 8.14 7.79
C GLU A 160 -22.36 7.58 7.32
N ARG A 161 -22.52 7.45 6.00
CA ARG A 161 -23.71 6.85 5.38
C ARG A 161 -23.47 5.35 5.15
N ASP A 162 -24.28 4.51 5.76
CA ASP A 162 -24.17 3.04 5.65
C ASP A 162 -24.93 2.52 4.41
N ILE A 163 -24.65 3.09 3.23
CA ILE A 163 -25.36 2.78 1.97
C ILE A 163 -24.40 2.85 0.78
N ASP A 164 -24.39 1.80 -0.06
CA ASP A 164 -23.67 1.74 -1.34
C ASP A 164 -24.30 2.73 -2.35
N PHE A 165 -23.71 3.92 -2.50
CA PHE A 165 -23.94 4.76 -3.69
C PHE A 165 -23.09 4.24 -4.83
N VAL A 166 -23.69 4.09 -6.01
CA VAL A 166 -22.95 3.82 -7.26
C VAL A 166 -23.46 4.82 -8.28
N CYS A 167 -22.67 5.85 -8.59
CA CYS A 167 -22.96 6.70 -9.74
C CYS A 167 -22.81 5.84 -11.00
N LYS A 168 -23.81 5.90 -11.88
CA LYS A 168 -23.79 5.20 -13.17
C LYS A 168 -23.62 6.23 -14.28
N THR A 169 -22.65 6.04 -15.16
CA THR A 169 -22.50 6.83 -16.39
C THR A 169 -22.69 5.93 -17.61
N MET A 170 -23.13 6.48 -18.75
CA MET A 170 -23.00 5.75 -20.03
C MET A 170 -21.54 5.89 -20.50
N PRO A 171 -20.82 4.77 -20.71
CA PRO A 171 -19.39 4.79 -20.97
C PRO A 171 -19.13 5.18 -22.44
N GLU A 172 -19.03 6.48 -22.71
CA GLU A 172 -18.21 6.96 -23.82
C GLU A 172 -17.11 7.81 -23.20
N VAL A 173 -15.96 7.16 -22.92
CA VAL A 173 -14.71 7.83 -22.57
C VAL A 173 -14.36 8.74 -23.74
N LYS A 174 -14.57 10.06 -23.58
CA LYS A 174 -13.91 11.02 -24.45
C LYS A 174 -12.54 11.28 -23.87
N GLU A 175 -11.52 10.68 -24.47
CA GLU A 175 -10.15 11.13 -24.30
C GLU A 175 -10.07 12.57 -24.81
N TYR A 176 -9.99 13.53 -23.89
CA TYR A 176 -9.57 14.88 -24.23
C TYR A 176 -8.04 14.84 -24.38
N SER A 177 -7.54 15.52 -25.42
CA SER A 177 -6.11 15.54 -25.70
C SER A 177 -5.31 16.02 -24.49
N GLN A 178 -4.30 15.27 -24.09
CA GLN A 178 -3.26 15.68 -23.14
C GLN A 178 -2.36 16.78 -23.73
N ASN A 179 -2.93 17.85 -24.28
CA ASN A 179 -2.19 19.09 -24.47
C ASN A 179 -2.08 19.74 -23.09
N LEU A 180 -1.12 19.25 -22.32
CA LEU A 180 -0.69 19.74 -21.01
C LEU A 180 -0.21 21.18 -21.16
N THR A 181 -1.14 22.13 -21.13
CA THR A 181 -0.84 23.48 -20.67
C THR A 181 -1.49 23.62 -19.31
N ALA A 182 -0.68 23.86 -18.28
CA ALA A 182 -1.05 23.97 -16.86
C ALA A 182 -1.98 25.17 -16.54
N LYS A 183 -2.67 25.72 -17.54
CA LYS A 183 -3.53 26.90 -17.38
C LYS A 183 -4.95 26.48 -17.05
N LEU A 184 -5.40 26.65 -15.81
CA LEU A 184 -6.78 26.30 -15.40
C LEU A 184 -7.80 27.33 -15.91
N VAL A 185 -8.47 28.03 -15.01
CA VAL A 185 -9.52 29.00 -15.32
C VAL A 185 -8.95 30.39 -15.21
N ASN A 186 -8.15 30.78 -16.20
CA ASN A 186 -7.41 32.05 -16.24
C ASN A 186 -7.72 32.93 -17.47
N ASP A 187 -8.83 32.65 -18.15
CA ASP A 187 -9.25 33.33 -19.37
C ASP A 187 -10.12 34.59 -19.12
N GLN A 188 -10.27 35.00 -17.86
CA GLN A 188 -11.04 36.16 -17.42
C GLN A 188 -12.50 36.12 -17.91
N THR A 189 -13.10 34.93 -17.97
CA THR A 189 -14.45 34.75 -18.50
C THR A 189 -15.34 33.97 -17.54
N LEU A 190 -16.42 34.61 -17.09
CA LEU A 190 -17.53 33.96 -16.39
C LEU A 190 -18.51 33.39 -17.40
N ARG A 191 -18.82 32.09 -17.28
CA ARG A 191 -19.73 31.37 -18.18
C ARG A 191 -21.06 31.15 -17.48
N LYS A 192 -22.12 31.74 -18.01
CA LYS A 192 -23.50 31.59 -17.52
C LYS A 192 -24.24 30.55 -18.35
N PHE A 193 -24.67 29.45 -17.71
CA PHE A 193 -25.45 28.39 -18.35
C PHE A 193 -26.89 28.40 -17.86
N ARG A 194 -27.84 28.31 -18.79
CA ARG A 194 -29.26 28.19 -18.48
C ARG A 194 -29.57 26.77 -18.06
N VAL A 195 -30.00 26.58 -16.81
CA VAL A 195 -30.32 25.27 -16.24
C VAL A 195 -31.83 25.03 -16.15
N ALA A 196 -32.26 23.86 -16.59
CA ALA A 196 -33.62 23.35 -16.42
C ALA A 196 -33.64 22.22 -15.38
N ILE A 197 -34.14 22.51 -14.17
CA ILE A 197 -34.29 21.50 -13.13
C ILE A 197 -35.72 20.97 -13.12
N SER A 198 -35.87 19.69 -13.45
CA SER A 198 -37.12 18.97 -13.28
C SER A 198 -37.24 18.41 -11.86
N ALA A 199 -38.45 18.31 -11.34
CA ALA A 199 -38.70 17.74 -10.01
C ALA A 199 -39.84 16.73 -10.05
N SER A 200 -39.59 15.53 -9.52
CA SER A 200 -40.62 14.49 -9.40
C SER A 200 -41.73 14.88 -8.44
N GLY A 201 -42.85 14.16 -8.52
CA GLY A 201 -43.98 14.30 -7.61
C GLY A 201 -43.57 14.02 -6.16
N GLU A 202 -42.74 13.00 -5.95
CA GLU A 202 -42.20 12.60 -4.64
C GLU A 202 -41.29 13.68 -4.06
N TYR A 203 -40.37 14.24 -4.87
CA TYR A 203 -39.52 15.35 -4.44
C TYR A 203 -40.37 16.56 -4.03
N THR A 204 -41.35 16.90 -4.86
CA THR A 204 -42.23 18.03 -4.59
C THR A 204 -43.07 17.81 -3.34
N GLU A 205 -43.62 16.61 -3.13
CA GLU A 205 -44.35 16.24 -1.92
C GLU A 205 -43.46 16.35 -0.67
N PHE A 206 -42.22 15.84 -0.73
CA PHE A 206 -41.25 15.93 0.37
C PHE A 206 -41.00 17.38 0.80
N HIS A 207 -40.93 18.31 -0.16
CA HIS A 207 -40.70 19.72 0.13
C HIS A 207 -41.98 20.53 0.46
N GLY A 208 -43.18 19.96 0.40
CA GLY A 208 -44.41 20.66 0.81
C GLY A 208 -45.59 20.53 -0.16
N GLY A 209 -45.40 19.84 -1.28
CA GLY A 209 -46.45 19.48 -2.23
C GLY A 209 -46.83 20.58 -3.22
N THR A 210 -46.20 21.75 -3.19
CA THR A 210 -46.44 22.83 -4.14
C THR A 210 -45.22 23.11 -5.01
N LYS A 211 -45.47 23.62 -6.23
CA LYS A 211 -44.39 24.04 -7.13
C LYS A 211 -43.47 25.10 -6.52
N ALA A 212 -44.04 26.02 -5.75
CA ALA A 212 -43.27 27.08 -5.10
C ALA A 212 -42.32 26.51 -4.01
N ASP A 213 -42.76 25.49 -3.28
CA ASP A 213 -41.96 24.86 -2.24
C ASP A 213 -40.81 24.01 -2.79
N ALA A 214 -41.06 23.27 -3.88
CA ALA A 214 -40.03 22.56 -4.62
C ALA A 214 -39.03 23.54 -5.25
N LEU A 215 -39.53 24.61 -5.89
CA LEU A 215 -38.68 25.65 -6.49
C LEU A 215 -37.82 26.37 -5.44
N ALA A 216 -38.33 26.58 -4.22
CA ALA A 216 -37.54 27.14 -3.13
C ALA A 216 -36.38 26.22 -2.71
N ALA A 217 -36.59 24.90 -2.73
CA ALA A 217 -35.53 23.92 -2.45
C ALA A 217 -34.48 23.89 -3.58
N ILE A 218 -34.92 23.83 -4.84
CA ILE A 218 -34.05 23.90 -6.02
C ILE A 218 -33.18 25.17 -5.98
N ASN A 219 -33.78 26.32 -5.67
CA ASN A 219 -33.08 27.58 -5.54
C ASN A 219 -31.98 27.52 -4.46
N ALA A 220 -32.22 26.83 -3.36
CA ALA A 220 -31.25 26.71 -2.29
C ALA A 220 -30.06 25.83 -2.68
N THR A 221 -30.32 24.66 -3.28
CA THR A 221 -29.29 23.76 -3.80
C THR A 221 -28.41 24.45 -4.85
N LEU A 222 -29.00 25.11 -5.86
CA LEU A 222 -28.21 25.80 -6.88
C LEU A 222 -27.48 27.03 -6.34
N THR A 223 -27.99 27.69 -5.29
CA THR A 223 -27.25 28.77 -4.61
C THR A 223 -25.98 28.24 -3.97
N ARG A 224 -26.01 27.03 -3.38
CA ARG A 224 -24.84 26.36 -2.83
C ARG A 224 -23.88 25.93 -3.93
N ILE A 225 -24.36 25.31 -5.00
CA ILE A 225 -23.53 24.82 -6.11
C ILE A 225 -22.79 25.97 -6.81
N ASN A 226 -23.49 27.07 -7.11
CA ASN A 226 -22.86 28.25 -7.73
C ASN A 226 -21.74 28.85 -6.86
N ALA A 227 -21.73 28.64 -5.54
CA ALA A 227 -20.62 29.07 -4.70
C ALA A 227 -19.30 28.38 -5.07
N VAL A 228 -19.36 27.07 -5.34
CA VAL A 228 -18.20 26.26 -5.73
C VAL A 228 -17.88 26.43 -7.21
N PHE A 229 -18.91 26.42 -8.07
CA PHE A 229 -18.73 26.50 -9.53
C PHE A 229 -18.20 27.87 -9.95
N GLU A 230 -18.61 28.96 -9.31
CA GLU A 230 -18.03 30.28 -9.60
C GLU A 230 -16.61 30.40 -9.08
N ARG A 231 -16.25 29.75 -7.96
CA ARG A 231 -14.90 29.78 -7.37
C ARG A 231 -13.89 28.97 -8.17
N ASP A 232 -14.21 27.72 -8.49
CA ASP A 232 -13.26 26.77 -9.09
C ASP A 232 -13.31 26.75 -10.62
N LEU A 233 -14.47 27.04 -11.22
CA LEU A 233 -14.73 26.82 -12.65
C LEU A 233 -15.06 28.10 -13.44
N ALA A 234 -15.26 29.23 -12.75
CA ALA A 234 -15.89 30.44 -13.32
C ALA A 234 -17.20 30.13 -14.09
N ILE A 235 -18.03 29.24 -13.53
CA ILE A 235 -19.34 28.87 -14.06
C ILE A 235 -20.44 29.36 -13.13
N THR A 236 -21.49 29.96 -13.68
CA THR A 236 -22.72 30.26 -12.93
C THR A 236 -23.94 29.63 -13.63
N LEU A 237 -24.80 28.97 -12.85
CA LEU A 237 -26.04 28.38 -13.34
C LEU A 237 -27.21 29.34 -13.13
N GLU A 238 -28.06 29.52 -14.15
CA GLU A 238 -29.26 30.36 -14.12
C GLU A 238 -30.52 29.54 -14.43
N LEU A 239 -31.52 29.54 -13.54
CA LEU A 239 -32.79 28.85 -13.74
C LEU A 239 -33.66 29.52 -14.81
N ILE A 240 -34.09 28.72 -15.78
CA ILE A 240 -34.90 29.18 -16.92
C ILE A 240 -36.30 29.67 -16.52
N ALA A 241 -36.88 30.54 -17.36
CA ALA A 241 -38.16 31.22 -17.09
C ALA A 241 -39.36 30.27 -16.89
N ASN A 242 -39.26 29.05 -17.42
CA ASN A 242 -40.34 28.07 -17.47
C ASN A 242 -40.02 26.78 -16.69
N THR A 243 -39.05 26.80 -15.76
CA THR A 243 -38.75 25.67 -14.88
C THR A 243 -39.99 25.16 -14.15
N ASP A 244 -40.94 26.04 -13.80
CA ASP A 244 -42.18 25.67 -13.13
C ASP A 244 -43.06 24.69 -13.92
N LEU A 245 -42.87 24.56 -15.24
CA LEU A 245 -43.61 23.60 -16.08
C LEU A 245 -43.17 22.15 -15.88
N VAL A 246 -41.93 21.93 -15.41
CA VAL A 246 -41.34 20.60 -15.19
C VAL A 246 -41.20 20.25 -13.70
N ILE A 247 -41.94 20.97 -12.84
CA ILE A 247 -42.14 20.60 -11.44
C ILE A 247 -43.49 19.92 -11.30
N TYR A 248 -43.49 18.63 -10.96
CA TYR A 248 -44.68 17.81 -10.83
C TYR A 248 -45.13 17.72 -9.37
N THR A 249 -46.42 17.88 -9.09
CA THR A 249 -46.95 17.89 -7.71
C THR A 249 -47.65 16.58 -7.31
N ASN A 250 -47.67 15.57 -8.19
CA ASN A 250 -48.37 14.32 -7.98
C ASN A 250 -47.55 13.17 -8.56
N SER A 251 -47.02 12.33 -7.68
CA SER A 251 -46.19 11.16 -7.97
C SER A 251 -46.85 10.17 -8.92
N GLU A 252 -48.19 10.02 -8.85
CA GLU A 252 -48.91 9.07 -9.71
C GLU A 252 -49.05 9.51 -11.17
N THR A 253 -48.75 10.79 -11.47
CA THR A 253 -49.01 11.39 -12.79
C THR A 253 -47.80 12.07 -13.41
N ASP A 254 -46.67 12.04 -12.73
CA ASP A 254 -45.43 12.56 -13.28
C ASP A 254 -44.86 11.59 -14.35
N PRO A 255 -43.85 12.01 -15.13
CA PRO A 255 -43.30 11.18 -16.21
C PRO A 255 -42.25 10.16 -15.74
N TYR A 256 -42.01 10.00 -14.43
CA TYR A 256 -40.87 9.28 -13.87
C TYR A 256 -41.27 7.92 -13.30
N THR A 257 -40.99 6.86 -14.05
CA THR A 257 -41.41 5.48 -13.69
C THR A 257 -40.25 4.47 -13.67
N GLY A 258 -39.00 4.94 -13.75
CA GLY A 258 -37.80 4.13 -13.51
C GLY A 258 -36.65 4.35 -14.51
N SER A 259 -36.92 4.69 -15.77
CA SER A 259 -35.86 5.06 -16.74
C SER A 259 -35.55 6.55 -16.64
N LEU A 260 -35.11 6.99 -15.45
CA LEU A 260 -35.05 8.40 -15.08
C LEU A 260 -34.29 9.25 -16.11
N SER A 261 -33.07 8.88 -16.50
CA SER A 261 -32.24 9.64 -17.46
C SER A 261 -32.94 9.89 -18.81
N SER A 262 -33.52 8.86 -19.42
CA SER A 262 -34.21 9.02 -20.70
C SER A 262 -35.55 9.75 -20.54
N GLN A 263 -36.24 9.54 -19.41
CA GLN A 263 -37.49 10.21 -19.09
C GLN A 263 -37.28 11.71 -18.85
N VAL A 264 -36.24 12.12 -18.11
CA VAL A 264 -35.93 13.54 -17.91
C VAL A 264 -35.51 14.19 -19.22
N GLN A 265 -34.65 13.57 -20.02
CA GLN A 265 -34.27 14.10 -21.32
C GLN A 265 -35.51 14.33 -22.20
N ASN A 266 -36.38 13.33 -22.34
CA ASN A 266 -37.60 13.44 -23.13
C ASN A 266 -38.56 14.50 -22.59
N THR A 267 -38.68 14.60 -21.26
CA THR A 267 -39.54 15.59 -20.60
C THR A 267 -39.05 17.01 -20.88
N LEU A 268 -37.76 17.29 -20.65
CA LEU A 268 -37.17 18.60 -20.92
C LEU A 268 -37.23 18.94 -22.41
N THR A 269 -36.93 17.99 -23.29
CA THR A 269 -37.02 18.16 -24.76
C THR A 269 -38.43 18.55 -25.20
N SER A 270 -39.46 17.88 -24.67
CA SER A 270 -40.85 18.05 -25.12
C SER A 270 -41.58 19.23 -24.46
N VAL A 271 -41.29 19.52 -23.19
CA VAL A 271 -41.98 20.56 -22.41
C VAL A 271 -41.25 21.90 -22.51
N ILE A 272 -39.92 21.89 -22.35
CA ILE A 272 -39.10 23.11 -22.35
C ILE A 272 -38.58 23.41 -23.76
N GLY A 273 -38.13 22.39 -24.49
CA GLY A 273 -37.49 22.53 -25.80
C GLY A 273 -36.00 22.80 -25.69
N GLU A 274 -35.20 22.07 -26.48
CA GLU A 274 -33.73 22.05 -26.39
C GLU A 274 -33.09 23.44 -26.50
N ALA A 275 -33.62 24.36 -27.31
CA ALA A 275 -33.04 25.70 -27.48
C ALA A 275 -33.12 26.58 -26.20
N ASN A 276 -33.97 26.20 -25.24
CA ASN A 276 -34.31 27.02 -24.09
C ASN A 276 -33.49 26.69 -22.83
N TYR A 277 -32.62 25.67 -22.87
CA TYR A 277 -31.72 25.32 -21.78
C TYR A 277 -30.39 24.78 -22.32
N ASP A 278 -29.35 24.95 -21.52
CA ASP A 278 -27.99 24.55 -21.83
C ASP A 278 -27.59 23.27 -21.07
N ILE A 279 -28.16 23.10 -19.87
CA ILE A 279 -28.03 21.91 -19.01
C ILE A 279 -29.38 21.60 -18.38
N GLY A 280 -29.70 20.32 -18.24
CA GLY A 280 -30.93 19.83 -17.63
C GLY A 280 -30.66 18.70 -16.64
N HIS A 281 -31.40 18.70 -15.54
CA HIS A 281 -31.21 17.74 -14.45
C HIS A 281 -32.54 17.44 -13.74
N LEU A 282 -32.72 16.22 -13.23
CA LEU A 282 -33.87 15.83 -12.42
C LEU A 282 -33.49 15.71 -10.94
N PHE A 283 -34.25 16.37 -10.07
CA PHE A 283 -34.25 16.08 -8.64
C PHE A 283 -35.41 15.14 -8.30
N ASN A 284 -35.05 13.96 -7.79
CA ASN A 284 -35.98 12.91 -7.43
C ASN A 284 -35.85 12.56 -5.95
N GLN A 285 -36.94 12.09 -5.35
CA GLN A 285 -36.95 11.55 -3.99
C GLN A 285 -37.47 10.12 -4.05
N GLN A 286 -36.77 9.22 -3.38
CA GLN A 286 -37.21 7.84 -3.22
C GLN A 286 -36.71 7.30 -1.88
N ASP A 287 -37.60 6.66 -1.13
CA ASP A 287 -37.27 6.13 0.19
C ASP A 287 -36.13 5.11 0.12
N ASN A 288 -35.21 5.18 1.09
CA ASN A 288 -34.03 4.33 1.22
C ASN A 288 -33.16 4.24 -0.05
N THR A 289 -33.17 5.30 -0.87
CA THR A 289 -32.41 5.35 -2.13
C THR A 289 -31.38 6.49 -2.08
N LEU A 290 -30.19 6.19 -2.60
CA LEU A 290 -29.06 7.08 -2.83
C LEU A 290 -28.55 6.70 -4.22
N ASP A 291 -28.91 7.48 -5.25
CA ASP A 291 -28.64 7.15 -6.66
C ASP A 291 -28.41 8.42 -7.48
N GLY A 292 -27.54 8.33 -8.48
CA GLY A 292 -27.05 9.46 -9.26
C GLY A 292 -26.59 9.00 -10.63
N ASN A 293 -26.89 9.80 -11.64
CA ASN A 293 -26.51 9.51 -13.02
C ASN A 293 -26.49 10.79 -13.84
N SER A 294 -25.32 11.19 -14.32
CA SER A 294 -25.13 12.33 -15.21
C SER A 294 -25.68 12.10 -16.62
N GLY A 295 -25.99 10.85 -16.97
CA GLY A 295 -26.37 10.37 -18.30
C GLY A 295 -25.15 10.18 -19.18
N PHE A 296 -24.37 11.24 -19.39
CA PHE A 296 -23.13 11.24 -20.15
C PHE A 296 -22.10 12.14 -19.48
N ILE A 297 -20.83 11.78 -19.63
CA ILE A 297 -19.71 12.66 -19.29
C ILE A 297 -19.55 13.68 -20.42
N GLY A 298 -19.65 14.97 -20.09
CA GLY A 298 -19.63 16.06 -21.06
C GLY A 298 -20.90 16.10 -21.92
N ALA A 299 -22.04 16.40 -21.29
CA ALA A 299 -23.35 16.44 -21.94
C ALA A 299 -23.88 17.86 -22.19
N VAL A 300 -23.38 18.87 -21.47
CA VAL A 300 -23.84 20.27 -21.57
C VAL A 300 -23.79 20.76 -23.03
N CYS A 301 -24.73 21.61 -23.42
CA CYS A 301 -24.88 22.11 -24.80
C CYS A 301 -25.20 21.05 -25.88
N THR A 302 -25.30 19.76 -25.56
CA THR A 302 -25.54 18.71 -26.56
C THR A 302 -27.00 18.28 -26.56
N ASP A 303 -27.75 18.67 -27.60
CA ASP A 303 -29.16 18.27 -27.75
C ASP A 303 -29.32 16.74 -27.68
N SER A 304 -30.45 16.28 -27.14
CA SER A 304 -30.73 14.86 -26.83
C SER A 304 -29.81 14.20 -25.79
N ARG A 305 -28.86 14.94 -25.19
CA ARG A 305 -28.00 14.47 -24.08
C ARG A 305 -28.00 15.40 -22.87
N LYS A 306 -28.02 16.72 -23.06
CA LYS A 306 -27.82 17.74 -22.02
C LYS A 306 -28.85 17.74 -20.89
N GLY A 307 -29.97 17.06 -21.05
CA GLY A 307 -31.05 16.94 -20.07
C GLY A 307 -31.21 15.55 -19.47
N SER A 308 -30.23 14.65 -19.60
CA SER A 308 -30.32 13.26 -19.11
C SER A 308 -29.85 13.03 -17.67
N GLY A 309 -29.37 14.06 -16.98
CA GLY A 309 -28.84 13.94 -15.62
C GLY A 309 -29.94 13.81 -14.55
N TYR A 310 -29.72 13.03 -13.50
CA TYR A 310 -30.59 12.98 -12.33
C TYR A 310 -29.83 12.71 -11.02
N THR A 311 -30.43 13.16 -9.93
CA THR A 311 -30.04 12.85 -8.55
C THR A 311 -31.25 12.37 -7.76
N THR A 312 -31.11 11.26 -7.04
CA THR A 312 -32.12 10.69 -6.16
C THR A 312 -31.57 10.52 -4.74
N LEU A 313 -32.24 11.12 -3.76
CA LEU A 313 -31.93 10.91 -2.34
C LEU A 313 -33.21 10.74 -1.53
N SER A 314 -33.16 9.88 -0.51
CA SER A 314 -34.28 9.68 0.43
C SER A 314 -34.67 10.94 1.21
N SER A 315 -33.71 11.78 1.57
CA SER A 315 -33.90 13.09 2.19
C SER A 315 -33.11 14.14 1.41
N PRO A 316 -33.64 14.69 0.31
CA PRO A 316 -32.92 15.58 -0.60
C PRO A 316 -32.80 17.01 -0.01
N VAL A 317 -32.06 17.14 1.10
CA VAL A 317 -31.83 18.40 1.83
C VAL A 317 -30.41 18.46 2.39
N GLY A 318 -29.89 19.68 2.49
CA GLY A 318 -28.63 19.96 3.14
C GLY A 318 -27.41 19.74 2.25
N ASP A 319 -26.26 20.16 2.76
CA ASP A 319 -24.99 20.22 2.02
C ASP A 319 -24.54 18.86 1.44
N ALA A 320 -24.91 17.77 2.09
CA ALA A 320 -24.65 16.40 1.67
C ALA A 320 -25.44 15.98 0.40
N PHE A 321 -26.59 16.61 0.12
CA PHE A 321 -27.30 16.46 -1.14
C PHE A 321 -26.70 17.39 -2.21
N ASP A 322 -26.41 18.63 -1.82
CA ASP A 322 -25.96 19.67 -2.74
C ASP A 322 -24.56 19.39 -3.31
N ILE A 323 -23.61 18.91 -2.48
CA ILE A 323 -22.20 18.69 -2.85
C ILE A 323 -21.92 17.25 -3.28
N ASP A 324 -22.19 16.24 -2.43
CA ASP A 324 -21.80 14.85 -2.73
C ASP A 324 -22.56 14.24 -3.91
N LEU A 325 -23.73 14.79 -4.24
CA LEU A 325 -24.58 14.26 -5.30
C LEU A 325 -24.75 15.27 -6.42
N VAL A 326 -25.42 16.40 -6.17
CA VAL A 326 -25.80 17.27 -7.28
C VAL A 326 -24.56 17.93 -7.92
N ALA A 327 -23.62 18.45 -7.14
CA ALA A 327 -22.38 19.01 -7.69
C ALA A 327 -21.52 17.94 -8.39
N HIS A 328 -21.47 16.73 -7.85
CA HIS A 328 -20.78 15.58 -8.45
C HIS A 328 -21.36 15.21 -9.82
N GLU A 329 -22.68 14.99 -9.91
CA GLU A 329 -23.35 14.65 -11.16
C GLU A 329 -23.27 15.78 -12.18
N MET A 330 -23.38 17.04 -11.74
CA MET A 330 -23.19 18.18 -12.62
C MET A 330 -21.74 18.29 -13.09
N GLY A 331 -20.76 17.96 -12.25
CA GLY A 331 -19.34 17.87 -12.62
C GLY A 331 -19.12 16.91 -13.80
N HIS A 332 -19.75 15.73 -13.78
CA HIS A 332 -19.77 14.83 -14.94
C HIS A 332 -20.47 15.43 -16.16
N GLN A 333 -21.63 16.09 -15.99
CA GLN A 333 -22.30 16.76 -17.10
C GLN A 333 -21.37 17.80 -17.78
N PHE A 334 -20.50 18.44 -17.00
CA PHE A 334 -19.46 19.36 -17.45
C PHE A 334 -18.14 18.70 -17.90
N GLY A 335 -18.02 17.37 -17.84
CA GLY A 335 -16.92 16.63 -18.48
C GLY A 335 -15.88 16.01 -17.56
N ALA A 336 -15.99 16.16 -16.24
CA ALA A 336 -15.05 15.52 -15.31
C ALA A 336 -15.30 14.00 -15.19
N ASN A 337 -14.23 13.22 -15.07
CA ASN A 337 -14.28 11.83 -14.64
C ASN A 337 -14.06 11.73 -13.12
N HIS A 338 -14.22 10.54 -12.54
CA HIS A 338 -13.91 10.35 -11.13
C HIS A 338 -12.40 10.40 -10.86
N SER A 339 -12.04 10.98 -9.72
CA SER A 339 -10.65 11.14 -9.27
C SER A 339 -10.17 10.03 -8.32
N PHE A 340 -11.08 9.21 -7.80
CA PHE A 340 -10.77 8.15 -6.83
C PHE A 340 -9.91 7.04 -7.45
N SER A 341 -9.22 6.26 -6.61
CA SER A 341 -8.33 5.17 -7.03
C SER A 341 -8.69 3.78 -6.47
N HIS A 342 -9.86 3.60 -5.85
CA HIS A 342 -10.25 2.29 -5.28
C HIS A 342 -10.60 1.21 -6.32
N ILE A 343 -10.93 1.60 -7.55
CA ILE A 343 -11.16 0.74 -8.71
C ILE A 343 -10.71 1.48 -9.99
N SER A 344 -10.40 0.74 -11.05
CA SER A 344 -10.09 1.33 -12.36
C SER A 344 -11.36 1.67 -13.13
N GLU A 345 -11.36 2.85 -13.73
CA GLU A 345 -12.36 3.26 -14.73
C GLU A 345 -11.76 3.45 -16.13
N GLY A 346 -10.45 3.20 -16.29
CA GLY A 346 -9.75 3.39 -17.57
C GLY A 346 -9.64 4.85 -18.03
N THR A 347 -9.92 5.83 -17.17
CA THR A 347 -9.95 7.26 -17.53
C THR A 347 -8.61 7.97 -17.32
N THR A 348 -7.61 7.29 -16.73
CA THR A 348 -6.25 7.79 -16.46
C THR A 348 -6.17 8.98 -15.49
N VAL A 349 -7.23 9.25 -14.75
CA VAL A 349 -7.29 10.34 -13.74
C VAL A 349 -7.63 9.81 -12.34
N GLN A 350 -7.30 8.55 -12.05
CA GLN A 350 -7.38 7.96 -10.71
C GLN A 350 -6.21 8.46 -9.85
N VAL A 351 -6.32 9.68 -9.33
CA VAL A 351 -5.22 10.44 -8.69
C VAL A 351 -5.40 10.66 -7.19
N GLU A 352 -6.52 10.22 -6.60
CA GLU A 352 -6.75 10.29 -5.16
C GLU A 352 -6.78 8.90 -4.53
N PRO A 353 -6.08 8.67 -3.40
CA PRO A 353 -6.02 7.35 -2.79
C PRO A 353 -7.43 6.85 -2.41
N ALA A 354 -7.67 5.57 -2.65
CA ALA A 354 -8.90 4.85 -2.32
C ALA A 354 -10.18 5.58 -2.77
N SER A 355 -11.07 5.98 -1.88
CA SER A 355 -12.30 6.69 -2.25
C SER A 355 -12.09 8.10 -2.77
N GLY A 356 -10.91 8.70 -2.57
CA GLY A 356 -10.72 10.13 -2.69
C GLY A 356 -11.58 10.95 -1.71
N THR A 357 -11.41 12.27 -1.80
CA THR A 357 -12.04 13.25 -0.91
C THR A 357 -12.60 14.45 -1.66
N THR A 358 -12.21 14.74 -2.90
CA THR A 358 -12.79 15.88 -3.63
C THR A 358 -14.20 15.60 -4.15
N ILE A 359 -14.85 16.60 -4.76
CA ILE A 359 -16.22 16.46 -5.31
C ILE A 359 -16.35 15.29 -6.27
N MET A 360 -15.33 14.99 -7.09
CA MET A 360 -15.36 13.87 -8.04
C MET A 360 -14.85 12.55 -7.44
N GLY A 361 -14.56 12.51 -6.15
CA GLY A 361 -14.32 11.30 -5.39
C GLY A 361 -15.61 10.66 -4.88
N TYR A 362 -15.48 9.54 -4.17
CA TYR A 362 -16.54 8.72 -3.57
C TYR A 362 -16.41 8.67 -2.04
N ALA A 363 -16.09 9.80 -1.40
CA ALA A 363 -15.96 9.85 0.04
C ALA A 363 -17.26 9.38 0.74
N GLY A 364 -17.11 8.43 1.67
CA GLY A 364 -18.19 7.93 2.53
C GLY A 364 -19.00 6.75 2.00
N ILE A 365 -18.73 6.25 0.79
CA ILE A 365 -19.60 5.29 0.08
C ILE A 365 -18.87 4.06 -0.50
N THR A 366 -17.60 3.86 -0.19
CA THR A 366 -16.75 2.74 -0.71
C THR A 366 -16.34 1.73 0.38
N GLY A 367 -17.04 1.74 1.52
CA GLY A 367 -16.79 0.82 2.63
C GLY A 367 -15.38 0.98 3.21
N PHE A 368 -14.58 -0.09 3.19
CA PHE A 368 -13.22 -0.09 3.74
C PHE A 368 -12.25 0.84 3.00
N ASN A 369 -12.57 1.24 1.76
CA ASN A 369 -11.78 2.19 0.98
C ASN A 369 -12.13 3.66 1.30
N ASN A 370 -13.03 3.93 2.24
CA ASN A 370 -13.39 5.30 2.60
C ASN A 370 -12.20 6.04 3.22
N VAL A 371 -11.78 7.13 2.58
CA VAL A 371 -10.78 8.07 3.09
C VAL A 371 -11.39 9.01 4.12
N ALA A 372 -12.54 9.59 3.77
CA ALA A 372 -13.33 10.49 4.59
C ALA A 372 -14.82 10.14 4.50
N SER A 373 -15.62 10.66 5.43
CA SER A 373 -17.05 10.37 5.51
C SER A 373 -17.91 11.13 4.49
N ASN A 374 -17.44 12.26 3.98
CA ASN A 374 -18.11 13.08 2.96
C ASN A 374 -17.04 13.82 2.13
N SER A 375 -17.35 14.24 0.90
CA SER A 375 -16.39 14.94 0.04
C SER A 375 -16.09 16.35 0.55
N ASP A 376 -14.89 16.88 0.39
CA ASP A 376 -14.60 18.29 0.60
C ASP A 376 -15.16 19.13 -0.56
N ASP A 377 -15.61 20.36 -0.29
CA ASP A 377 -16.39 21.18 -1.24
C ASP A 377 -15.53 21.93 -2.27
N TYR A 378 -14.62 21.22 -2.93
CA TYR A 378 -13.80 21.72 -4.04
C TYR A 378 -13.50 20.63 -5.09
N PHE A 379 -13.19 21.07 -6.30
CA PHE A 379 -12.72 20.19 -7.36
C PHE A 379 -11.21 19.99 -7.29
N HIS A 380 -10.77 18.74 -7.50
CA HIS A 380 -9.37 18.39 -7.73
C HIS A 380 -8.85 19.08 -9.01
N TYR A 381 -7.54 19.35 -9.08
CA TYR A 381 -6.84 19.87 -10.26
C TYR A 381 -7.32 19.21 -11.58
N VAL A 382 -7.21 17.88 -11.68
CA VAL A 382 -7.60 17.11 -12.88
C VAL A 382 -9.07 17.31 -13.28
N SER A 383 -9.99 17.50 -12.32
CA SER A 383 -11.40 17.75 -12.62
C SER A 383 -11.62 19.15 -13.18
N ILE A 384 -10.94 20.16 -12.64
CA ILE A 384 -10.98 21.54 -13.17
C ILE A 384 -10.42 21.56 -14.59
N LEU A 385 -9.30 20.88 -14.81
CA LEU A 385 -8.63 20.72 -16.10
C LEU A 385 -9.57 20.12 -17.16
N GLN A 386 -10.19 18.97 -16.85
CA GLN A 386 -11.13 18.28 -17.75
C GLN A 386 -12.37 19.12 -18.07
N ILE A 387 -12.93 19.81 -17.07
CA ILE A 387 -14.09 20.68 -17.28
C ILE A 387 -13.72 21.86 -18.17
N ARG A 388 -12.59 22.52 -17.92
CA ARG A 388 -12.08 23.60 -18.78
C ARG A 388 -11.92 23.12 -20.23
N ASP A 389 -11.26 21.99 -20.45
CA ASP A 389 -11.06 21.44 -21.80
C ASP A 389 -12.38 21.16 -22.51
N TYR A 390 -13.34 20.58 -21.79
CA TYR A 390 -14.66 20.36 -22.35
C TYR A 390 -15.35 21.68 -22.73
N LEU A 391 -15.24 22.70 -21.87
CA LEU A 391 -15.81 24.02 -22.10
C LEU A 391 -15.23 24.72 -23.33
N GLU A 392 -13.99 24.44 -23.72
CA GLU A 392 -13.41 24.93 -24.99
C GLU A 392 -14.07 24.29 -26.22
N THR A 393 -14.66 23.11 -26.08
CA THR A 393 -15.33 22.39 -27.18
C THR A 393 -16.78 22.81 -27.41
N VAL A 394 -17.39 23.52 -26.46
CA VAL A 394 -18.80 23.93 -26.51
C VAL A 394 -18.95 25.45 -26.66
N SER A 395 -20.07 25.88 -27.23
CA SER A 395 -20.32 27.31 -27.53
C SER A 395 -21.69 27.83 -27.04
N CYS A 396 -22.43 27.02 -26.28
CA CYS A 396 -23.67 27.48 -25.65
C CYS A 396 -23.39 28.20 -24.31
N GLY A 397 -24.44 28.76 -23.71
CA GLY A 397 -24.30 29.67 -22.59
C GLY A 397 -23.94 31.10 -23.02
N VAL A 398 -23.83 31.99 -22.04
CA VAL A 398 -23.46 33.39 -22.22
C VAL A 398 -22.14 33.63 -21.50
N THR A 399 -21.16 34.21 -22.21
CA THR A 399 -19.89 34.61 -21.61
C THR A 399 -19.94 36.06 -21.16
N GLU A 400 -19.39 36.32 -19.98
CA GLU A 400 -19.23 37.65 -19.40
C GLU A 400 -17.74 37.86 -19.12
N VAL A 401 -17.17 38.94 -19.65
CA VAL A 401 -15.77 39.29 -19.40
C VAL A 401 -15.63 39.81 -17.98
N LEU A 402 -14.74 39.20 -17.22
CA LEU A 402 -14.43 39.58 -15.84
C LEU A 402 -13.43 40.73 -15.81
N THR A 403 -13.54 41.58 -14.81
CA THR A 403 -12.49 42.57 -14.47
C THR A 403 -11.43 41.98 -13.54
N ASN A 404 -11.71 40.82 -12.98
CA ASN A 404 -10.86 40.07 -12.08
C ASN A 404 -9.73 39.41 -12.90
N ASN A 405 -8.48 39.63 -12.49
CA ASN A 405 -7.30 39.10 -13.13
C ASN A 405 -6.94 37.75 -12.50
N PRO A 406 -6.42 36.78 -13.27
CA PRO A 406 -5.97 35.52 -12.72
C PRO A 406 -4.70 35.68 -11.88
N PRO A 407 -4.50 34.80 -10.88
CA PRO A 407 -3.22 34.73 -10.18
C PRO A 407 -2.09 34.33 -11.13
N THR A 408 -0.86 34.70 -10.79
CA THR A 408 0.37 34.32 -11.51
C THR A 408 1.30 33.58 -10.58
N ILE A 409 1.67 32.36 -10.95
CA ILE A 409 2.54 31.46 -10.18
C ILE A 409 4.00 31.63 -10.62
N THR A 410 4.93 31.66 -9.67
CA THR A 410 6.37 31.54 -9.96
C THR A 410 6.66 30.12 -10.41
N PRO A 411 7.32 29.90 -11.58
CA PRO A 411 7.55 28.56 -12.10
C PRO A 411 8.19 27.61 -11.09
N LEU A 412 7.63 26.41 -10.98
CA LEU A 412 8.13 25.36 -10.11
C LEU A 412 9.35 24.66 -10.71
N ILE A 413 10.13 24.01 -9.85
CA ILE A 413 11.30 23.22 -10.25
C ILE A 413 11.19 21.80 -9.73
N ASN A 414 11.75 20.83 -10.46
CA ASN A 414 11.77 19.43 -10.06
C ASN A 414 12.87 19.16 -9.03
N TYR A 415 12.66 18.16 -8.16
CA TYR A 415 13.64 17.79 -7.14
C TYR A 415 13.85 16.29 -7.06
N SER A 416 15.08 15.89 -6.71
CA SER A 416 15.42 14.53 -6.30
C SER A 416 15.58 14.48 -4.79
N ILE A 417 14.87 13.57 -4.12
CA ILE A 417 14.85 13.46 -2.65
C ILE A 417 15.26 12.06 -2.19
N PRO A 418 15.82 11.92 -0.97
CA PRO A 418 16.13 10.62 -0.39
C PRO A 418 14.85 9.85 0.00
N LYS A 419 14.86 8.52 -0.11
CA LYS A 419 13.71 7.70 0.30
C LYS A 419 13.44 7.80 1.80
N GLY A 420 12.18 7.59 2.19
CA GLY A 420 11.77 7.59 3.59
C GLY A 420 11.98 8.93 4.32
N THR A 421 12.16 10.03 3.60
CA THR A 421 12.50 11.34 4.17
C THR A 421 11.37 12.36 3.98
N PRO A 422 10.96 13.09 5.03
CA PRO A 422 9.96 14.16 4.93
C PRO A 422 10.39 15.29 3.98
N PHE A 423 9.41 15.91 3.32
CA PHE A 423 9.65 17.06 2.45
C PHE A 423 8.52 18.08 2.52
N VAL A 424 8.80 19.31 2.09
CA VAL A 424 7.85 20.43 2.05
C VAL A 424 7.83 21.02 0.64
N LEU A 425 6.64 21.15 0.06
CA LEU A 425 6.46 21.86 -1.20
C LEU A 425 5.97 23.28 -0.91
N THR A 426 6.61 24.27 -1.52
CA THR A 426 6.29 25.69 -1.32
C THR A 426 6.08 26.36 -2.67
N GLY A 427 4.97 27.05 -2.84
CA GLY A 427 4.61 27.74 -4.08
C GLY A 427 4.44 29.23 -3.89
N GLU A 428 5.03 30.05 -4.75
CA GLU A 428 4.82 31.49 -4.72
C GLU A 428 3.85 31.94 -5.81
N ALA A 429 2.92 32.82 -5.46
CA ALA A 429 1.99 33.40 -6.42
C ALA A 429 1.64 34.85 -6.05
N THR A 430 1.32 35.63 -7.07
CA THR A 430 0.88 37.02 -6.94
C THR A 430 -0.43 37.24 -7.70
N ASP A 431 -1.20 38.24 -7.30
CA ASP A 431 -2.43 38.64 -7.97
C ASP A 431 -2.39 40.17 -8.20
N ALA A 432 -2.83 40.61 -9.37
CA ALA A 432 -2.93 42.03 -9.69
C ALA A 432 -4.05 42.72 -8.87
N ASP A 433 -5.07 41.97 -8.46
CA ASP A 433 -6.20 42.42 -7.66
C ASP A 433 -5.93 42.22 -6.17
N ALA A 434 -5.27 43.19 -5.54
CA ALA A 434 -4.86 43.14 -4.12
C ALA A 434 -5.99 42.94 -3.08
N ALA A 435 -7.26 42.97 -3.50
CA ALA A 435 -8.41 42.68 -2.64
C ALA A 435 -8.75 41.17 -2.58
N ASN A 436 -8.24 40.39 -3.54
CA ASN A 436 -8.41 38.94 -3.59
C ASN A 436 -7.57 38.26 -2.51
N VAL A 437 -8.04 37.09 -2.07
CA VAL A 437 -7.35 36.28 -1.06
C VAL A 437 -6.92 34.99 -1.72
N LEU A 438 -5.62 34.86 -1.97
CA LEU A 438 -5.07 33.65 -2.56
C LEU A 438 -5.17 32.46 -1.61
N SER A 439 -5.53 31.31 -2.16
CA SER A 439 -5.42 30.01 -1.48
C SER A 439 -4.74 28.99 -2.38
N TYR A 440 -3.94 28.14 -1.77
CA TYR A 440 -3.03 27.19 -2.39
C TYR A 440 -3.49 25.76 -2.12
N THR A 441 -3.40 24.90 -3.14
CA THR A 441 -3.65 23.46 -3.02
C THR A 441 -2.54 22.71 -3.73
N TRP A 442 -1.79 21.92 -2.96
CA TRP A 442 -0.80 20.98 -3.49
C TRP A 442 -1.46 19.60 -3.59
N GLU A 443 -1.51 19.01 -4.78
CA GLU A 443 -2.16 17.72 -5.03
C GLU A 443 -1.22 16.79 -5.77
N GLN A 444 -1.12 15.53 -5.33
CA GLN A 444 -0.44 14.51 -6.13
C GLN A 444 -1.33 14.13 -7.32
N ILE A 445 -0.76 14.00 -8.51
CA ILE A 445 -1.48 13.78 -9.77
C ILE A 445 -1.09 12.46 -10.45
N ASP A 446 -0.43 11.56 -9.72
CA ASP A 446 -0.04 10.24 -10.22
C ASP A 446 -1.26 9.33 -10.35
N ASN A 447 -1.59 8.97 -11.59
CA ASN A 447 -2.63 8.00 -11.86
C ASN A 447 -2.24 6.60 -11.36
N GLY A 448 -3.16 5.91 -10.70
CA GLY A 448 -2.98 4.51 -10.32
C GLY A 448 -4.11 3.99 -9.44
N ILE A 449 -4.21 2.67 -9.32
CA ILE A 449 -5.18 2.01 -8.45
C ILE A 449 -4.55 1.82 -7.08
N VAL A 450 -5.08 2.52 -6.09
CA VAL A 450 -4.61 2.56 -4.71
C VAL A 450 -5.79 2.30 -3.80
N THR A 451 -5.97 1.05 -3.42
CA THR A 451 -6.96 0.62 -2.42
C THR A 451 -6.40 0.74 -1.02
N GLN A 452 -7.26 0.62 0.00
CA GLN A 452 -6.82 0.53 1.39
C GLN A 452 -5.71 -0.52 1.61
N THR A 453 -5.85 -1.69 0.98
CA THR A 453 -4.92 -2.81 1.17
C THR A 453 -3.59 -2.65 0.44
N THR A 454 -3.55 -1.79 -0.58
CA THR A 454 -2.35 -1.52 -1.40
C THR A 454 -1.65 -0.23 -1.01
N PHE A 455 -2.35 0.67 -0.30
CA PHE A 455 -1.77 1.90 0.24
C PHE A 455 -0.63 1.59 1.21
N GLY A 456 0.57 2.10 0.91
CA GLY A 456 1.76 1.88 1.72
C GLY A 456 3.02 2.51 1.12
N PRO A 457 4.12 2.55 1.90
CA PRO A 457 5.36 3.21 1.49
C PRO A 457 6.08 2.50 0.34
N ASN A 458 5.77 1.24 0.10
CA ASN A 458 6.38 0.44 -0.96
C ASN A 458 5.51 0.39 -2.23
N ASN A 459 4.44 1.18 -2.29
CA ASN A 459 3.57 1.23 -3.45
C ASN A 459 4.30 1.96 -4.61
N PRO A 460 4.52 1.31 -5.77
CA PRO A 460 5.32 1.88 -6.87
C PRO A 460 4.56 2.90 -7.73
N ALA A 461 3.23 2.98 -7.63
CA ALA A 461 2.42 3.84 -8.49
C ALA A 461 1.18 4.40 -7.78
N GLY A 462 0.56 5.43 -8.36
CA GLY A 462 -0.63 6.09 -7.80
C GLY A 462 -0.32 6.96 -6.57
N ALA A 463 -1.37 7.54 -6.00
CA ALA A 463 -1.24 8.54 -4.94
C ALA A 463 -0.83 7.97 -3.57
N ASN A 464 0.22 8.55 -3.01
CA ASN A 464 0.69 8.35 -1.63
C ASN A 464 0.13 9.41 -0.67
N PHE A 465 -0.41 10.51 -1.19
CA PHE A 465 -0.91 11.62 -0.39
C PHE A 465 -2.33 11.99 -0.83
N ARG A 466 -3.28 11.98 0.11
CA ARG A 466 -4.63 12.48 -0.14
C ARG A 466 -4.62 13.96 -0.56
N SER A 467 -5.64 14.37 -1.32
CA SER A 467 -5.91 15.79 -1.49
C SER A 467 -6.43 16.42 -0.18
N LEU A 468 -6.17 17.71 0.01
CA LEU A 468 -6.55 18.48 1.19
C LEU A 468 -7.16 19.83 0.77
N PRO A 469 -8.14 20.36 1.52
CA PRO A 469 -8.76 21.66 1.21
C PRO A 469 -7.76 22.81 1.05
N PRO A 470 -8.06 23.80 0.18
CA PRO A 470 -7.18 24.95 -0.06
C PRO A 470 -6.78 25.70 1.23
N LYS A 471 -5.50 26.08 1.34
CA LYS A 471 -4.91 26.80 2.49
C LYS A 471 -4.44 28.20 2.12
N LEU A 472 -4.34 29.09 3.10
CA LEU A 472 -3.70 30.40 2.87
C LEU A 472 -2.18 30.33 2.87
N THR A 473 -1.62 29.26 3.43
CA THR A 473 -0.19 29.02 3.45
C THR A 473 0.26 28.42 2.11
N PRO A 474 1.34 28.93 1.50
CA PRO A 474 1.88 28.41 0.25
C PRO A 474 2.58 27.04 0.40
N GLU A 475 2.92 26.69 1.63
CA GLU A 475 3.65 25.48 1.99
C GLU A 475 2.72 24.32 2.36
N ARG A 476 3.08 23.09 1.94
CA ARG A 476 2.49 21.83 2.39
C ARG A 476 3.59 20.83 2.74
N TYR A 477 3.52 20.31 3.96
CA TYR A 477 4.39 19.24 4.45
C TYR A 477 3.87 17.86 4.05
N PHE A 478 4.79 16.95 3.74
CA PHE A 478 4.52 15.57 3.34
C PHE A 478 5.32 14.58 4.19
N PRO A 479 4.66 13.75 5.03
CA PRO A 479 3.26 13.83 5.45
C PRO A 479 2.97 15.12 6.22
N ASN A 480 1.73 15.34 6.67
CA ASN A 480 1.43 16.51 7.47
C ASN A 480 2.37 16.66 8.70
N LEU A 481 2.65 17.91 9.07
CA LEU A 481 3.67 18.23 10.08
C LEU A 481 3.41 17.54 11.42
N ASN A 482 2.16 17.42 11.86
CA ASN A 482 1.82 16.74 13.11
C ASN A 482 2.28 15.27 13.13
N ARG A 483 2.17 14.57 11.99
CA ARG A 483 2.66 13.19 11.86
C ARG A 483 4.16 13.10 11.81
N ILE A 484 4.83 14.08 11.20
CA ILE A 484 6.29 14.18 11.22
C ILE A 484 6.77 14.31 12.67
N LEU A 485 6.17 15.22 13.45
CA LEU A 485 6.52 15.46 14.85
C LEU A 485 6.25 14.26 15.77
N SER A 486 5.31 13.38 15.41
CA SER A 486 5.02 12.16 16.13
C SER A 486 5.79 10.93 15.61
N GLY A 487 6.67 11.09 14.62
CA GLY A 487 7.43 10.01 13.99
C GLY A 487 6.59 9.06 13.10
N GLU A 488 5.34 9.43 12.78
CA GLU A 488 4.41 8.62 11.98
C GLU A 488 4.61 8.86 10.48
N LEU A 489 5.83 8.63 9.98
CA LEU A 489 6.23 9.00 8.61
C LEU A 489 5.61 8.14 7.50
N THR A 490 5.22 6.91 7.82
CA THR A 490 4.59 5.98 6.87
C THR A 490 3.24 5.50 7.40
N GLN A 491 2.37 5.06 6.49
CA GLN A 491 1.07 4.49 6.85
C GLN A 491 0.71 3.36 5.90
N THR A 492 0.15 2.29 6.44
CA THR A 492 -0.36 1.13 5.69
C THR A 492 -1.76 0.79 6.18
N VAL A 493 -2.62 0.31 5.29
CA VAL A 493 -4.01 -0.10 5.59
C VAL A 493 -4.77 0.93 6.46
N PRO A 494 -4.79 2.22 6.06
CA PRO A 494 -5.45 3.28 6.83
C PRO A 494 -6.96 3.07 6.96
N THR A 495 -7.55 3.51 8.08
CA THR A 495 -9.01 3.52 8.25
C THR A 495 -9.62 4.86 7.83
N SER A 496 -10.93 4.91 7.63
CA SER A 496 -11.68 6.17 7.45
C SER A 496 -11.29 7.23 8.50
N GLY A 497 -11.06 8.45 8.06
CA GLY A 497 -10.63 9.58 8.90
C GLY A 497 -9.14 9.61 9.24
N SER A 498 -8.35 8.63 8.81
CA SER A 498 -6.88 8.68 8.90
C SER A 498 -6.30 9.77 8.00
N ALA A 499 -5.01 10.03 8.14
CA ALA A 499 -4.31 11.00 7.30
C ALA A 499 -4.21 10.56 5.82
N TRP A 500 -4.10 9.27 5.50
CA TRP A 500 -3.90 8.78 4.11
C TRP A 500 -2.73 9.48 3.41
N GLU A 501 -1.61 9.53 4.12
CA GLU A 501 -0.34 10.11 3.67
C GLU A 501 0.79 9.15 4.03
N THR A 502 1.70 8.85 3.11
CA THR A 502 2.85 7.98 3.40
C THR A 502 4.05 8.40 2.58
N LEU A 503 5.23 8.48 3.20
CA LEU A 503 6.47 8.59 2.45
C LEU A 503 6.72 7.32 1.63
N SER A 504 7.47 7.45 0.55
CA SER A 504 7.90 6.30 -0.25
C SER A 504 9.24 5.76 0.25
N ASN A 505 9.32 4.43 0.39
CA ASN A 505 10.53 3.69 0.74
C ASN A 505 11.16 3.00 -0.48
N VAL A 506 10.61 3.23 -1.68
CA VAL A 506 11.09 2.69 -2.94
C VAL A 506 11.37 3.86 -3.90
N GLY A 507 12.31 3.67 -4.82
CA GLY A 507 12.55 4.65 -5.86
C GLY A 507 11.33 4.78 -6.78
N ARG A 508 10.85 6.00 -6.99
CA ARG A 508 9.74 6.33 -7.90
C ARG A 508 9.65 7.83 -8.15
N GLU A 509 9.00 8.21 -9.24
CA GLU A 509 8.59 9.60 -9.47
C GLU A 509 7.21 9.85 -8.85
N MET A 510 7.04 11.03 -8.27
CA MET A 510 5.77 11.54 -7.78
C MET A 510 5.50 12.88 -8.46
N ASN A 511 4.38 12.98 -9.15
CA ASN A 511 3.98 14.20 -9.84
C ASN A 511 3.00 14.99 -8.98
N PHE A 512 3.24 16.29 -8.83
CA PHE A 512 2.42 17.20 -8.05
C PHE A 512 1.95 18.37 -8.90
N SER A 513 0.75 18.85 -8.61
CA SER A 513 0.24 20.14 -9.10
C SER A 513 0.05 21.12 -7.95
N LEU A 514 0.38 22.37 -8.19
CA LEU A 514 -0.02 23.51 -7.37
C LEU A 514 -1.20 24.20 -8.04
N THR A 515 -2.35 24.25 -7.39
CA THR A 515 -3.49 25.08 -7.81
C THR A 515 -3.60 26.31 -6.92
N VAL A 516 -3.59 27.51 -7.51
CA VAL A 516 -3.80 28.78 -6.80
C VAL A 516 -5.15 29.38 -7.21
N ARG A 517 -6.00 29.67 -6.22
CA ARG A 517 -7.32 30.30 -6.41
C ARG A 517 -7.33 31.69 -5.80
N ASP A 518 -7.88 32.67 -6.51
CA ASP A 518 -8.02 34.04 -6.01
C ASP A 518 -9.21 34.26 -5.07
N ASN A 519 -10.14 33.31 -5.07
CA ASN A 519 -11.40 33.34 -4.34
C ASN A 519 -12.27 34.58 -4.61
N ALA A 520 -12.21 35.17 -5.80
CA ALA A 520 -13.05 36.33 -6.12
C ALA A 520 -14.55 35.98 -6.11
N LEU A 521 -15.39 36.84 -5.51
CA LEU A 521 -16.83 36.59 -5.32
C LEU A 521 -17.61 36.46 -6.65
N ASN A 522 -17.17 37.17 -7.70
CA ASN A 522 -17.89 37.37 -8.95
C ASN A 522 -17.24 36.65 -10.13
N GLY A 523 -16.86 35.39 -9.92
CA GLY A 523 -16.13 34.57 -10.89
C GLY A 523 -14.66 34.50 -10.50
N GLY A 524 -14.34 33.52 -9.65
CA GLY A 524 -12.96 33.25 -9.26
C GLY A 524 -12.13 32.84 -10.45
N GLN A 525 -10.86 33.17 -10.42
CA GLN A 525 -9.86 32.69 -11.37
C GLN A 525 -8.87 31.78 -10.64
N SER A 526 -8.32 30.84 -11.41
CA SER A 526 -7.34 29.90 -10.92
C SER A 526 -6.23 29.70 -11.95
N ASP A 527 -5.03 29.45 -11.44
CA ASP A 527 -3.87 29.06 -12.23
C ASP A 527 -3.21 27.86 -11.59
N SER A 528 -2.38 27.14 -12.36
CA SER A 528 -1.62 26.02 -11.82
C SER A 528 -0.25 25.87 -12.45
N ASP A 529 0.61 25.15 -11.75
CA ASP A 529 1.88 24.67 -12.27
C ASP A 529 2.15 23.26 -11.74
N GLU A 530 2.94 22.48 -12.47
CA GLU A 530 3.24 21.09 -12.15
C GLU A 530 4.73 20.91 -11.85
N MET A 531 5.05 19.91 -11.02
CA MET A 531 6.43 19.53 -10.75
C MET A 531 6.55 18.04 -10.43
N THR A 532 7.76 17.52 -10.59
CA THR A 532 8.10 16.13 -10.29
C THR A 532 9.07 16.07 -9.10
N VAL A 533 8.77 15.17 -8.16
CA VAL A 533 9.63 14.79 -7.05
C VAL A 533 10.09 13.34 -7.26
N SER A 534 11.37 13.16 -7.55
CA SER A 534 11.98 11.84 -7.78
C SER A 534 12.57 11.30 -6.48
N VAL A 535 12.04 10.19 -6.00
CA VAL A 535 12.57 9.47 -4.83
C VAL A 535 13.73 8.60 -5.27
N ILE A 536 14.90 8.82 -4.71
CA ILE A 536 16.14 8.10 -5.05
C ILE A 536 16.29 6.88 -4.15
N ASN A 537 16.55 5.71 -4.73
CA ASN A 537 16.58 4.46 -3.97
C ASN A 537 17.91 4.27 -3.20
N GLU A 538 18.98 4.83 -3.71
CA GLU A 538 20.36 4.71 -3.23
C GLU A 538 20.68 5.71 -2.10
N ALA A 539 19.75 6.62 -1.80
CA ALA A 539 19.90 7.66 -0.78
C ALA A 539 18.73 7.65 0.23
N GLY A 540 19.04 8.00 1.47
CA GLY A 540 18.08 8.06 2.57
C GLY A 540 17.98 6.81 3.44
N PRO A 541 17.26 6.91 4.58
CA PRO A 541 16.56 8.10 5.06
C PRO A 541 17.49 9.15 5.67
N PHE A 542 17.22 10.43 5.41
CA PHE A 542 17.92 11.56 6.04
C PHE A 542 17.31 11.83 7.42
N LEU A 543 18.11 11.70 8.48
CA LEU A 543 17.61 11.65 9.86
C LEU A 543 18.53 12.41 10.82
N ILE A 544 17.95 13.13 11.79
CA ILE A 544 18.71 13.67 12.93
C ILE A 544 19.00 12.54 13.90
N SER A 545 20.28 12.34 14.25
CA SER A 545 20.75 11.29 15.14
C SER A 545 21.02 11.76 16.58
N SER A 546 21.02 13.07 16.81
CA SER A 546 21.12 13.69 18.14
C SER A 546 19.74 14.04 18.73
N GLN A 547 19.68 14.36 20.04
CA GLN A 547 18.43 14.73 20.76
C GLN A 547 17.30 13.70 20.61
N THR A 548 17.66 12.41 20.66
CA THR A 548 16.74 11.26 20.57
C THR A 548 16.07 10.91 21.91
N ILE A 549 16.48 11.59 22.99
CA ILE A 549 15.89 11.47 24.32
C ILE A 549 15.54 12.86 24.87
N GLU A 550 14.70 12.91 25.90
CA GLU A 550 14.36 14.17 26.56
C GLU A 550 15.59 14.71 27.32
N GLU A 551 16.09 15.85 26.88
CA GLU A 551 17.27 16.52 27.44
C GLU A 551 16.92 17.93 27.95
N SER A 552 17.80 18.47 28.79
CA SER A 552 17.70 19.84 29.28
C SER A 552 19.00 20.57 29.01
N PHE A 553 18.92 21.60 28.18
CA PHE A 553 20.02 22.47 27.85
C PHE A 553 19.92 23.77 28.62
N GLU A 554 21.05 24.27 29.06
CA GLU A 554 21.14 25.61 29.62
C GLU A 554 21.34 26.62 28.47
N ALA A 555 20.66 27.76 28.52
CA ALA A 555 20.87 28.84 27.56
C ALA A 555 22.37 29.25 27.51
N GLY A 556 22.86 29.49 26.30
CA GLY A 556 24.27 29.80 26.02
C GLY A 556 25.21 28.60 26.05
N SER A 557 24.72 27.38 26.29
CA SER A 557 25.54 26.17 26.17
C SER A 557 25.74 25.78 24.71
N VAL A 558 26.92 25.22 24.40
CA VAL A 558 27.23 24.66 23.08
C VAL A 558 26.73 23.22 23.02
N GLN A 559 25.96 22.89 21.99
CA GLN A 559 25.47 21.54 21.72
C GLN A 559 25.92 21.08 20.34
N THR A 560 26.26 19.81 20.21
CA THR A 560 26.55 19.19 18.91
C THR A 560 25.28 18.54 18.38
N ILE A 561 24.88 18.95 17.18
CA ILE A 561 23.78 18.37 16.42
C ILE A 561 24.39 17.43 15.39
N THR A 562 23.94 16.18 15.36
CA THR A 562 24.42 15.18 14.40
C THR A 562 23.27 14.62 13.58
N TRP A 563 23.54 14.27 12.32
CA TRP A 563 22.57 13.68 11.40
C TRP A 563 23.23 12.66 10.48
N ASP A 564 22.43 11.78 9.92
CA ASP A 564 22.86 10.87 8.85
C ASP A 564 22.77 11.60 7.50
N VAL A 565 23.92 11.80 6.86
CA VAL A 565 24.00 12.42 5.53
C VAL A 565 23.30 11.54 4.48
N ALA A 566 23.27 10.22 4.66
CA ALA A 566 22.49 9.26 3.88
C ALA A 566 22.62 9.43 2.35
N ASN A 567 23.84 9.63 1.84
CA ASN A 567 24.17 9.86 0.42
C ASN A 567 23.47 11.08 -0.22
N THR A 568 22.93 12.00 0.59
CA THR A 568 22.23 13.17 0.05
C THR A 568 23.17 14.25 -0.50
N ASN A 569 24.44 14.24 -0.09
CA ASN A 569 25.48 15.16 -0.52
C ASN A 569 26.13 14.78 -1.86
N ILE A 570 25.75 13.65 -2.45
CA ILE A 570 26.27 13.18 -3.74
C ILE A 570 25.15 13.12 -4.80
N SER A 571 25.54 12.95 -6.06
CA SER A 571 24.62 12.80 -7.19
C SER A 571 23.70 11.58 -6.97
N PRO A 572 22.40 11.66 -7.33
CA PRO A 572 21.73 12.76 -8.05
C PRO A 572 21.13 13.86 -7.15
N ILE A 573 21.19 13.75 -5.81
CA ILE A 573 20.55 14.71 -4.89
C ILE A 573 21.39 15.99 -4.72
N ASN A 574 22.71 15.85 -4.56
CA ASN A 574 23.68 16.96 -4.53
C ASN A 574 23.41 18.08 -3.49
N THR A 575 22.88 17.75 -2.31
CA THR A 575 22.72 18.72 -1.23
C THR A 575 24.05 18.96 -0.51
N THR A 576 24.77 20.01 -0.87
CA THR A 576 26.06 20.37 -0.27
C THR A 576 25.95 21.03 1.10
N THR A 577 24.84 21.75 1.36
CA THR A 577 24.63 22.49 2.61
C THR A 577 23.22 22.29 3.17
N VAL A 578 23.12 22.45 4.49
CA VAL A 578 21.88 22.40 5.27
C VAL A 578 21.80 23.57 6.24
N SER A 579 20.59 23.95 6.62
CA SER A 579 20.30 24.94 7.66
C SER A 579 19.59 24.31 8.85
N ILE A 580 19.90 24.78 10.06
CA ILE A 580 19.40 24.26 11.32
C ILE A 580 18.48 25.29 11.97
N PHE A 581 17.25 24.90 12.26
CA PHE A 581 16.23 25.75 12.86
C PHE A 581 15.76 25.21 14.21
N LEU A 582 15.47 26.12 15.15
CA LEU A 582 14.85 25.86 16.43
C LEU A 582 13.36 26.18 16.39
N SER A 583 12.58 25.29 16.98
CA SER A 583 11.19 25.51 17.38
C SER A 583 11.08 25.54 18.90
N THR A 584 10.31 26.48 19.42
CA THR A 584 10.02 26.60 20.86
C THR A 584 8.58 26.20 21.22
N ASP A 585 7.75 25.89 20.23
CA ASP A 585 6.31 25.61 20.36
C ASP A 585 5.96 24.13 20.10
N GLY A 586 6.95 23.25 20.23
CA GLY A 586 6.77 21.81 20.03
C GLY A 586 6.86 21.35 18.58
N GLY A 587 7.39 22.20 17.69
CA GLY A 587 7.52 21.93 16.26
C GLY A 587 6.37 22.48 15.41
N VAL A 588 5.49 23.31 15.97
CA VAL A 588 4.40 23.94 15.20
C VAL A 588 4.97 24.96 14.22
N THR A 589 6.02 25.70 14.63
CA THR A 589 6.77 26.61 13.77
C THR A 589 8.28 26.48 13.97
N PHE A 590 9.05 26.61 12.89
CA PHE A 590 10.52 26.61 12.88
C PHE A 590 11.04 27.95 12.35
N SER A 591 10.97 28.98 13.21
CA SER A 591 11.23 30.38 12.82
C SER A 591 12.55 30.94 13.34
N ILE A 592 13.29 30.20 14.16
CA ILE A 592 14.54 30.65 14.79
C ILE A 592 15.71 29.94 14.10
N PRO A 593 16.46 30.60 13.20
CA PRO A 593 17.67 30.01 12.65
C PRO A 593 18.73 29.87 13.75
N LEU A 594 19.36 28.71 13.82
CA LEU A 594 20.51 28.44 14.68
C LEU A 594 21.81 28.55 13.89
N VAL A 595 21.83 27.98 12.68
CA VAL A 595 22.93 28.04 11.71
C VAL A 595 22.33 27.96 10.32
N GLU A 596 22.85 28.72 9.35
CA GLU A 596 22.43 28.68 7.95
C GLU A 596 23.61 28.27 7.05
N ASN A 597 23.34 27.53 5.97
CA ASN A 597 24.32 27.12 4.96
C ASN A 597 25.55 26.35 5.49
N THR A 598 25.38 25.52 6.53
CA THR A 598 26.48 24.67 7.00
C THR A 598 26.65 23.45 6.08
N LEU A 599 27.86 22.90 5.98
CA LEU A 599 28.12 21.72 5.17
C LEU A 599 27.24 20.54 5.59
N ASN A 600 26.76 19.77 4.60
CA ASN A 600 26.02 18.53 4.82
C ASN A 600 27.00 17.36 5.09
N ASP A 601 27.73 17.43 6.21
CA ASP A 601 28.80 16.48 6.58
C ASP A 601 28.46 15.62 7.82
N GLY A 602 27.28 15.81 8.41
CA GLY A 602 26.72 14.99 9.47
C GLY A 602 26.90 15.54 10.89
N SER A 603 27.56 16.69 11.09
CA SER A 603 27.72 17.27 12.42
C SER A 603 27.92 18.78 12.43
N GLN A 604 27.18 19.49 13.30
CA GLN A 604 27.36 20.93 13.52
C GLN A 604 27.27 21.29 15.00
N ASN A 605 28.15 22.18 15.47
CA ASN A 605 28.06 22.76 16.82
C ASN A 605 27.23 24.04 16.80
N ILE A 606 26.26 24.15 17.71
CA ILE A 606 25.37 25.31 17.84
C ILE A 606 25.34 25.83 19.26
N ILE A 607 25.10 27.13 19.44
CA ILE A 607 24.82 27.73 20.75
C ILE A 607 23.32 27.72 20.98
N ILE A 608 22.89 27.24 22.13
CA ILE A 608 21.48 27.26 22.52
C ILE A 608 21.07 28.69 22.83
N PRO A 609 20.10 29.28 22.11
CA PRO A 609 19.71 30.67 22.30
C PRO A 609 19.06 30.87 23.67
N ASN A 610 19.05 32.11 24.15
CA ASN A 610 18.45 32.48 25.42
C ASN A 610 16.92 32.58 25.35
N ILE A 611 16.27 31.47 25.01
CA ILE A 611 14.82 31.37 24.85
C ILE A 611 14.32 30.15 25.61
N ALA A 612 13.82 30.38 26.82
CA ALA A 612 13.32 29.29 27.67
C ALA A 612 12.11 28.60 27.04
N THR A 613 12.16 27.26 26.96
CA THR A 613 11.05 26.43 26.48
C THR A 613 11.11 25.04 27.10
N SER A 614 9.98 24.37 27.23
CA SER A 614 9.89 22.94 27.59
C SER A 614 9.53 22.05 26.40
N THR A 615 9.39 22.65 25.21
CA THR A 615 8.92 21.98 23.99
C THR A 615 9.84 22.32 22.82
N GLY A 616 11.14 22.31 23.05
CA GLY A 616 12.16 22.54 22.04
C GLY A 616 12.19 21.42 20.99
N ARG A 617 12.25 21.79 19.71
CA ARG A 617 12.48 20.89 18.57
C ARG A 617 13.50 21.51 17.61
N ILE A 618 14.30 20.69 16.96
CA ILE A 618 15.28 21.09 15.94
C ILE A 618 14.88 20.49 14.60
N MET A 619 14.96 21.31 13.56
CA MET A 619 14.83 20.90 12.16
C MET A 619 16.15 21.12 11.44
N ILE A 620 16.58 20.15 10.64
CA ILE A 620 17.66 20.31 9.67
C ILE A 620 17.02 20.25 8.28
N GLN A 621 17.13 21.34 7.54
CA GLN A 621 16.53 21.51 6.22
C GLN A 621 17.63 21.63 5.16
N ALA A 622 17.45 20.99 4.01
CA ALA A 622 18.33 21.15 2.86
C ALA A 622 18.16 22.54 2.22
N ASP A 623 19.25 23.23 1.88
CA ASP A 623 19.16 24.61 1.37
C ASP A 623 18.72 24.69 -0.11
N ASN A 624 19.16 23.73 -0.93
CA ASN A 624 18.85 23.66 -2.37
C ASN A 624 17.87 22.52 -2.71
N ASN A 625 17.16 21.98 -1.70
CA ASN A 625 16.25 20.86 -1.87
C ASN A 625 15.04 21.02 -0.93
N ILE A 626 14.03 20.17 -1.09
CA ILE A 626 12.75 20.26 -0.38
C ILE A 626 12.65 19.35 0.84
N TYR A 627 13.62 18.47 1.06
CA TYR A 627 13.60 17.51 2.17
C TYR A 627 14.20 18.08 3.46
N PHE A 628 13.77 17.54 4.59
CA PHE A 628 14.25 17.93 5.91
C PHE A 628 14.08 16.79 6.93
N ALA A 629 14.69 16.93 8.09
CA ALA A 629 14.51 16.06 9.24
C ALA A 629 14.19 16.87 10.51
N VAL A 630 13.42 16.28 11.42
CA VAL A 630 13.10 16.86 12.74
C VAL A 630 13.44 15.85 13.82
N ASN A 631 13.97 16.32 14.94
CA ASN A 631 14.33 15.42 16.03
C ASN A 631 13.08 14.83 16.71
N GLU A 632 13.19 13.59 17.19
CA GLU A 632 12.03 12.79 17.61
C GLU A 632 11.34 13.32 18.88
N VAL A 633 12.11 13.88 19.83
CA VAL A 633 11.65 14.16 21.20
C VAL A 633 11.75 15.65 21.55
N ASN A 634 10.87 16.14 22.42
CA ASN A 634 11.02 17.49 22.98
C ASN A 634 12.28 17.56 23.85
N PHE A 635 13.00 18.67 23.80
CA PHE A 635 13.97 19.04 24.83
C PHE A 635 13.55 20.34 25.52
N SER A 636 14.20 20.63 26.65
CA SER A 636 13.97 21.87 27.40
C SER A 636 15.18 22.79 27.31
N ILE A 637 14.93 24.10 27.21
CA ILE A 637 15.92 25.16 27.36
C ILE A 637 15.62 25.86 28.69
N THR A 638 16.60 25.84 29.59
CA THR A 638 16.54 26.54 30.87
C THR A 638 17.29 27.87 30.77
N PRO A 639 16.73 28.97 31.32
CA PRO A 639 17.41 30.26 31.31
C PRO A 639 18.69 30.21 32.15
N SER A 640 19.69 30.99 31.75
CA SER A 640 20.96 31.16 32.48
C SER A 640 21.11 32.62 32.91
N GLU A 641 21.76 32.89 34.05
CA GLU A 641 21.96 34.27 34.52
C GLU A 641 22.78 35.11 33.53
N ILE A 642 23.76 34.49 32.87
CA ILE A 642 24.61 35.10 31.83
C ILE A 642 24.64 34.20 30.61
N VAL A 643 24.39 34.78 29.43
CA VAL A 643 24.56 34.14 28.13
C VAL A 643 25.54 34.97 27.29
N LEU A 644 26.56 34.30 26.76
CA LEU A 644 27.51 34.87 25.79
C LEU A 644 27.10 34.37 24.41
N ASN A 645 26.29 35.17 23.72
CA ASN A 645 25.64 34.78 22.48
C ASN A 645 26.53 35.12 21.28
N PHE A 646 27.28 34.13 20.79
CA PHE A 646 28.05 34.23 19.55
C PHE A 646 27.23 33.67 18.38
N ASP A 647 27.47 34.18 17.18
CA ASP A 647 26.83 33.65 15.97
C ASP A 647 27.41 32.26 15.61
N GLU A 648 28.69 32.04 15.92
CA GLU A 648 29.43 30.81 15.63
C GLU A 648 30.40 30.48 16.78
N VAL A 649 30.82 29.21 16.86
CA VAL A 649 31.80 28.74 17.85
C VAL A 649 33.15 28.36 17.25
N VAL A 650 33.27 28.42 15.93
CA VAL A 650 34.49 28.15 15.17
C VAL A 650 34.78 29.40 14.35
N PHE A 651 36.01 29.91 14.42
CA PHE A 651 36.44 31.06 13.66
C PHE A 651 37.73 30.75 12.93
N ASP A 652 37.71 30.96 11.61
CA ASP A 652 38.84 30.72 10.73
C ASP A 652 39.53 32.06 10.41
N VAL A 653 40.87 32.08 10.42
CA VAL A 653 41.65 33.29 10.13
C VAL A 653 42.95 32.99 9.39
N CYS A 654 43.25 33.84 8.41
CA CYS A 654 44.48 33.78 7.62
C CYS A 654 45.60 34.62 8.20
N LYS A 655 46.81 34.07 8.24
CA LYS A 655 48.01 34.87 8.53
C LYS A 655 48.28 35.86 7.38
N PRO A 656 48.74 37.10 7.68
CA PRO A 656 49.05 37.67 9.00
C PRO A 656 47.89 38.45 9.64
N ASP A 657 46.65 38.28 9.17
CA ASP A 657 45.53 39.12 9.55
C ASP A 657 45.06 38.83 10.99
N ASP A 658 44.65 39.90 11.68
CA ASP A 658 44.05 39.83 13.00
C ASP A 658 42.53 39.59 12.88
N LEU A 659 41.91 39.00 13.90
CA LEU A 659 40.49 38.62 13.89
C LEU A 659 39.69 39.43 14.92
N SER A 660 38.50 39.90 14.53
CA SER A 660 37.55 40.57 15.42
C SER A 660 36.27 39.75 15.50
N VAL A 661 35.93 39.24 16.69
CA VAL A 661 34.76 38.40 16.92
C VAL A 661 33.69 39.16 17.71
N PRO A 662 32.50 39.43 17.15
CA PRO A 662 31.38 40.00 17.88
C PRO A 662 30.62 38.93 18.68
N PHE A 663 30.03 39.32 19.81
CA PHE A 663 29.01 38.56 20.52
C PHE A 663 28.07 39.51 21.28
N THR A 664 26.89 39.02 21.63
CA THR A 664 25.94 39.77 22.48
C THR A 664 25.98 39.23 23.90
N TYR A 665 26.21 40.10 24.88
CA TYR A 665 26.05 39.78 26.29
C TYR A 665 24.58 39.92 26.69
N GLU A 666 24.01 38.83 27.16
CA GLU A 666 22.61 38.76 27.59
C GLU A 666 22.53 38.27 29.04
N THR A 667 21.53 38.78 29.76
CA THR A 667 21.23 38.37 31.13
C THR A 667 19.75 38.02 31.27
N ASP A 668 19.44 37.07 32.14
CA ASP A 668 18.09 36.66 32.50
C ASP A 668 17.98 36.47 34.04
N LEU A 669 16.85 35.95 34.53
CA LEU A 669 16.56 35.68 35.95
C LEU A 669 16.65 36.92 36.85
N GLY A 670 16.53 38.12 36.26
CA GLY A 670 16.67 39.39 36.98
C GLY A 670 18.10 39.73 37.38
N PHE A 671 19.09 39.13 36.74
CA PHE A 671 20.51 39.37 36.98
C PHE A 671 20.93 40.78 36.53
N ASP A 672 21.52 41.55 37.45
CA ASP A 672 21.88 42.97 37.29
C ASP A 672 23.31 43.31 37.79
N GLU A 673 24.17 42.29 37.98
CA GLU A 673 25.56 42.49 38.39
C GLU A 673 26.46 42.81 37.19
N GLU A 674 27.51 43.63 37.40
CA GLU A 674 28.54 43.89 36.39
C GLU A 674 29.39 42.63 36.15
N SER A 675 29.40 42.14 34.91
CA SER A 675 30.27 41.06 34.44
C SER A 675 31.50 41.63 33.73
N THR A 676 32.69 41.22 34.18
CA THR A 676 33.95 41.51 33.49
C THR A 676 34.34 40.37 32.56
N PHE A 677 34.82 40.70 31.36
CA PHE A 677 35.22 39.71 30.35
C PHE A 677 36.72 39.45 30.35
N ASP A 678 37.13 38.17 30.30
CA ASP A 678 38.51 37.75 30.12
C ASP A 678 38.61 36.46 29.28
N ILE A 679 39.84 36.07 28.93
CA ILE A 679 40.13 34.81 28.24
C ILE A 679 41.00 33.93 29.12
N VAL A 680 40.63 32.66 29.23
CA VAL A 680 41.39 31.63 29.93
C VAL A 680 42.32 30.92 28.94
N ASN A 681 43.59 30.77 29.31
CA ASN A 681 44.62 30.04 28.55
C ASN A 681 44.87 30.52 27.11
N LEU A 682 45.05 31.83 26.92
CA LEU A 682 45.38 32.40 25.60
C LEU A 682 46.75 31.86 25.08
N PRO A 683 46.87 31.45 23.81
CA PRO A 683 48.13 31.01 23.20
C PRO A 683 49.24 32.07 23.30
N THR A 684 50.48 31.62 23.50
CA THR A 684 51.65 32.52 23.60
C THR A 684 51.84 33.31 22.29
N GLY A 685 51.83 34.64 22.35
CA GLY A 685 51.99 35.51 21.18
C GLY A 685 50.69 36.18 20.72
N LEU A 686 49.54 35.65 21.14
CA LEU A 686 48.23 36.24 20.90
C LEU A 686 47.85 37.19 22.04
N THR A 687 47.17 38.29 21.71
CA THR A 687 46.53 39.20 22.67
C THR A 687 45.06 39.33 22.33
N ALA A 688 44.20 39.39 23.35
CA ALA A 688 42.77 39.55 23.17
C ALA A 688 42.27 40.77 23.96
N THR A 689 41.56 41.67 23.30
CA THR A 689 40.98 42.86 23.94
C THR A 689 39.48 42.92 23.72
N PHE A 690 38.72 43.15 24.79
CA PHE A 690 37.27 43.27 24.76
C PHE A 690 36.84 44.74 24.66
N THR A 691 35.85 45.01 23.81
CA THR A 691 35.23 46.33 23.69
C THR A 691 33.70 46.18 23.74
N PRO A 692 33.02 46.54 24.85
CA PRO A 692 33.56 46.98 26.14
C PRO A 692 34.19 45.83 26.97
N ILE A 693 35.00 46.15 27.98
CA ILE A 693 35.67 45.16 28.86
C ILE A 693 34.75 44.56 29.95
N SER A 694 33.60 45.17 30.19
CA SER A 694 32.56 44.72 31.11
C SER A 694 31.18 45.15 30.60
N ALA A 695 30.14 44.48 31.08
CA ALA A 695 28.74 44.83 30.85
C ALA A 695 27.89 44.51 32.08
N ASP A 696 26.86 45.31 32.32
CA ASP A 696 25.86 45.15 33.39
C ASP A 696 24.41 45.20 32.86
N THR A 697 24.27 45.36 31.54
CA THR A 697 22.98 45.55 30.87
C THR A 697 22.82 44.46 29.81
N THR A 698 21.66 43.78 29.80
CA THR A 698 21.34 42.75 28.79
C THR A 698 21.30 43.34 27.36
N ASN A 699 21.57 42.52 26.35
CA ASN A 699 21.73 42.90 24.94
C ASN A 699 22.85 43.91 24.68
N THR A 700 23.96 43.83 25.44
CA THR A 700 25.14 44.66 25.19
C THR A 700 25.99 44.01 24.10
N PRO A 701 26.23 44.68 22.95
CA PRO A 701 27.17 44.17 21.95
C PRO A 701 28.59 44.29 22.47
N VAL A 702 29.36 43.21 22.36
CA VAL A 702 30.75 43.11 22.76
C VAL A 702 31.58 42.59 21.58
N THR A 703 32.79 43.11 21.41
CA THR A 703 33.73 42.65 20.39
C THR A 703 35.03 42.21 21.04
N ILE A 704 35.57 41.07 20.59
CA ILE A 704 36.87 40.54 20.97
C ILE A 704 37.83 40.72 19.81
N ASP A 705 38.85 41.57 19.97
CA ASP A 705 39.92 41.73 18.99
C ASP A 705 41.10 40.79 19.36
N PHE A 706 41.32 39.77 18.54
CA PHE A 706 42.48 38.87 18.60
C PHE A 706 43.62 39.42 17.76
N VAL A 707 44.64 39.98 18.41
CA VAL A 707 45.81 40.62 17.78
C VAL A 707 47.07 39.79 18.01
N GLY A 708 47.85 39.55 16.95
CA GLY A 708 49.12 38.81 16.99
C GLY A 708 49.10 37.46 16.27
N ILE A 709 48.06 37.19 15.46
CA ILE A 709 47.87 35.94 14.72
C ILE A 709 49.05 35.63 13.78
N ALA A 710 49.69 36.66 13.23
CA ALA A 710 50.89 36.53 12.40
C ALA A 710 52.03 35.69 13.03
N THR A 711 52.10 35.61 14.37
CA THR A 711 53.15 34.88 15.10
C THR A 711 52.75 33.48 15.56
N LEU A 712 51.48 33.08 15.35
CA LEU A 712 51.00 31.74 15.68
C LEU A 712 51.39 30.73 14.59
N ASP A 713 51.60 29.49 15.02
CA ASP A 713 51.71 28.35 14.11
C ASP A 713 50.32 28.00 13.56
N VAL A 714 50.27 27.44 12.35
CA VAL A 714 49.02 26.93 11.75
C VAL A 714 48.45 25.83 12.65
N GLY A 715 47.16 25.90 12.98
CA GLY A 715 46.54 24.94 13.87
C GLY A 715 45.22 25.40 14.47
N VAL A 716 44.63 24.53 15.30
CA VAL A 716 43.35 24.78 15.99
C VAL A 716 43.62 25.10 17.45
N TYR A 717 43.13 26.23 17.92
CA TYR A 717 43.34 26.76 19.26
C TYR A 717 42.00 26.88 20.00
N PRO A 718 41.76 26.11 21.08
CA PRO A 718 40.59 26.31 21.92
C PRO A 718 40.78 27.58 22.76
N ILE A 719 39.84 28.52 22.65
CA ILE A 719 39.84 29.80 23.35
C ILE A 719 38.63 29.86 24.27
N THR A 720 38.86 29.83 25.58
CA THR A 720 37.76 29.92 26.56
C THR A 720 37.52 31.38 26.94
N VAL A 721 36.40 31.94 26.47
CA VAL A 721 35.90 33.26 26.85
C VAL A 721 35.14 33.13 28.16
N ARG A 722 35.42 34.01 29.12
CA ARG A 722 34.83 33.99 30.44
C ARG A 722 34.22 35.34 30.79
N ALA A 723 33.03 35.28 31.37
CA ALA A 723 32.37 36.40 32.03
C ALA A 723 32.31 36.11 33.54
N THR A 724 32.92 36.99 34.34
CA THR A 724 32.93 36.86 35.81
C THR A 724 32.17 38.02 36.43
N ALA A 725 31.15 37.70 37.21
CA ALA A 725 30.45 38.62 38.10
C ALA A 725 30.73 38.27 39.57
N ALA A 726 30.06 38.93 40.53
CA ALA A 726 30.30 38.68 41.95
C ALA A 726 29.72 37.34 42.41
N THR A 727 28.61 36.90 41.83
CA THR A 727 27.90 35.68 42.24
C THR A 727 28.00 34.52 41.24
N VAL A 728 28.24 34.80 39.96
CA VAL A 728 28.26 33.79 38.90
C VAL A 728 29.49 33.96 37.99
N THR A 729 29.94 32.87 37.40
CA THR A 729 30.95 32.86 36.34
C THR A 729 30.47 31.97 35.23
N LYS A 730 30.49 32.47 34.00
CA LYS A 730 30.09 31.72 32.80
C LYS A 730 31.27 31.64 31.85
N GLU A 731 31.47 30.47 31.27
CA GLU A 731 32.55 30.19 30.32
C GLU A 731 31.96 29.58 29.04
N ILE A 732 32.49 29.98 27.89
CA ILE A 732 32.23 29.36 26.59
C ILE A 732 33.56 29.15 25.87
N THR A 733 33.73 28.01 25.21
CA THR A 733 34.96 27.70 24.47
C THR A 733 34.71 27.82 22.98
N LEU A 734 35.44 28.73 22.35
CA LEU A 734 35.50 28.93 20.90
C LEU A 734 36.68 28.14 20.34
N GLN A 735 36.64 27.80 19.05
CA GLN A 735 37.77 27.25 18.31
C GLN A 735 38.29 28.29 17.31
N LEU A 736 39.51 28.78 17.52
CA LEU A 736 40.20 29.62 16.54
C LEU A 736 41.08 28.72 15.66
N ARG A 737 40.78 28.63 14.36
CA ARG A 737 41.63 27.92 13.40
C ARG A 737 42.47 28.93 12.63
N VAL A 738 43.78 28.78 12.70
CA VAL A 738 44.75 29.68 12.06
C VAL A 738 45.32 28.98 10.83
N TYR A 739 45.22 29.63 9.69
CA TYR A 739 45.67 29.15 8.37
C TYR A 739 46.78 30.05 7.79
N ASP A 740 47.49 29.56 6.78
CA ASP A 740 48.60 30.24 6.09
C ASP A 740 48.54 29.96 4.57
N ASP A 741 49.26 30.72 3.76
CA ASP A 741 49.32 30.58 2.28
C ASP A 741 50.37 29.56 1.80
N SER A 742 51.03 28.87 2.75
CA SER A 742 52.06 27.88 2.49
C SER A 742 51.52 26.46 2.66
N PHE A 743 51.54 25.69 1.58
CA PHE A 743 51.00 24.33 1.53
C PHE A 743 52.10 23.26 1.40
N GLU A 744 51.91 22.10 2.03
CA GLU A 744 52.68 20.89 1.75
C GLU A 744 52.09 20.16 0.52
N ASP A 745 52.93 19.41 -0.20
CA ASP A 745 52.48 18.62 -1.35
C ASP A 745 51.51 17.51 -0.88
N VAL A 746 50.37 17.38 -1.55
CA VAL A 746 49.36 16.37 -1.24
C VAL A 746 49.88 14.97 -1.60
N ILE A 747 49.70 14.01 -0.68
CA ILE A 747 50.11 12.62 -0.89
C ILE A 747 48.89 11.82 -1.36
N LEU A 748 48.89 11.35 -2.60
CA LEU A 748 47.82 10.48 -3.13
C LEU A 748 47.92 9.07 -2.51
N VAL A 749 46.78 8.47 -2.15
CA VAL A 749 46.69 7.21 -1.40
C VAL A 749 46.01 6.12 -2.22
N SER A 750 44.80 6.37 -2.72
CA SER A 750 43.96 5.39 -3.43
C SER A 750 43.25 6.06 -4.60
N PRO A 751 43.02 5.39 -5.75
CA PRO A 751 43.66 4.12 -6.13
C PRO A 751 45.18 4.31 -6.27
N VAL A 752 45.95 3.25 -6.05
CA VAL A 752 47.42 3.30 -6.22
C VAL A 752 47.79 3.55 -7.69
N ASP A 753 48.94 4.16 -7.95
CA ASP A 753 49.36 4.43 -9.33
C ASP A 753 49.47 3.14 -10.17
N GLY A 754 48.77 3.14 -11.32
CA GLY A 754 48.65 2.01 -12.23
C GLY A 754 47.60 0.97 -11.81
N PHE A 755 46.64 1.32 -10.95
CA PHE A 755 45.57 0.40 -10.55
C PHE A 755 44.69 0.01 -11.75
N GLU A 756 44.35 -1.28 -11.86
CA GLU A 756 43.52 -1.81 -12.93
C GLU A 756 42.14 -2.22 -12.39
N ASN A 757 41.10 -2.11 -13.21
CA ASN A 757 39.72 -2.47 -12.88
C ASN A 757 39.15 -1.67 -11.69
N ALA A 758 39.36 -0.35 -11.68
CA ALA A 758 38.66 0.55 -10.77
C ALA A 758 37.18 0.69 -11.19
N SER A 759 36.26 0.64 -10.23
CA SER A 759 34.88 1.04 -10.53
C SER A 759 34.82 2.50 -11.01
N THR A 760 33.77 2.88 -11.73
CA THR A 760 33.57 4.27 -12.17
C THR A 760 33.26 5.22 -11.01
N ASP A 761 32.80 4.69 -9.87
CA ASP A 761 32.62 5.42 -8.61
C ASP A 761 33.84 5.35 -7.66
N VAL A 762 35.00 4.94 -8.18
CA VAL A 762 36.23 4.72 -7.40
C VAL A 762 36.52 5.89 -6.46
N LEU A 763 36.67 5.58 -5.18
CA LEU A 763 37.02 6.58 -4.19
C LEU A 763 38.49 6.97 -4.36
N LEU A 764 38.73 8.18 -4.85
CA LEU A 764 40.04 8.82 -4.85
C LEU A 764 40.31 9.30 -3.42
N GLU A 765 41.44 8.92 -2.83
CA GLU A 765 41.81 9.28 -1.46
C GLU A 765 43.22 9.87 -1.42
N TRP A 766 43.41 10.88 -0.59
CA TRP A 766 44.70 11.52 -0.36
C TRP A 766 44.92 11.86 1.12
N GLY A 767 46.17 12.14 1.48
CA GLY A 767 46.53 12.54 2.83
C GLY A 767 46.08 13.96 3.16
N THR A 768 45.62 14.17 4.40
CA THR A 768 45.33 15.50 4.95
C THR A 768 46.55 16.12 5.60
N SER A 769 46.63 17.44 5.56
CA SER A 769 47.60 18.23 6.34
C SER A 769 46.87 19.34 7.09
N VAL A 770 47.42 19.73 8.24
CA VAL A 770 46.85 20.80 9.06
C VAL A 770 46.92 22.11 8.27
N GLY A 771 45.75 22.72 8.03
CA GLY A 771 45.63 23.99 7.32
C GLY A 771 45.05 23.91 5.91
N ASN A 772 44.81 22.71 5.39
CA ASN A 772 44.04 22.51 4.16
C ASN A 772 42.55 22.36 4.54
N THR A 773 41.70 23.28 4.09
CA THR A 773 40.24 23.18 4.30
C THR A 773 39.52 22.63 3.08
N GLU A 774 40.15 22.75 1.91
CA GLU A 774 39.62 22.32 0.62
C GLU A 774 40.72 21.69 -0.24
N TYR A 775 40.32 20.96 -1.27
CA TYR A 775 41.20 20.34 -2.25
C TYR A 775 40.58 20.46 -3.62
N GLU A 776 41.35 20.93 -4.61
CA GLU A 776 40.94 20.88 -6.01
C GLU A 776 41.50 19.62 -6.66
N ILE A 777 40.60 18.83 -7.24
CA ILE A 777 40.89 17.59 -7.94
C ILE A 777 40.70 17.82 -9.43
N GLU A 778 41.60 17.27 -10.23
CA GLU A 778 41.44 17.16 -11.67
C GLU A 778 41.63 15.71 -12.10
N ILE A 779 40.77 15.27 -13.02
CA ILE A 779 40.80 13.96 -13.65
C ILE A 779 40.85 14.15 -15.16
N SER A 780 41.74 13.43 -15.84
CA SER A 780 41.99 13.54 -17.27
C SER A 780 42.14 12.15 -17.90
N ASP A 781 41.80 12.03 -19.19
CA ASP A 781 42.08 10.85 -20.00
C ASP A 781 43.51 10.85 -20.58
N ASP A 782 44.30 11.89 -20.29
CA ASP A 782 45.68 12.03 -20.76
C ASP A 782 46.65 12.47 -19.66
N SER A 783 47.85 11.88 -19.65
CA SER A 783 48.87 12.17 -18.63
C SER A 783 49.39 13.61 -18.61
N ALA A 784 49.12 14.43 -19.65
CA ALA A 784 49.51 15.83 -19.72
C ALA A 784 48.40 16.78 -19.23
N PHE A 785 47.22 16.26 -18.85
CA PHE A 785 46.07 17.04 -18.39
C PHE A 785 45.66 18.12 -19.41
N ILE A 786 45.63 17.75 -20.69
CA ILE A 786 45.17 18.61 -21.80
C ILE A 786 43.63 18.53 -21.90
N ASN A 787 43.08 17.34 -21.72
CA ASN A 787 41.65 17.07 -21.75
C ASN A 787 41.18 16.68 -20.35
N ILE A 788 40.64 17.67 -19.62
CA ILE A 788 40.08 17.46 -18.29
C ILE A 788 38.68 16.88 -18.44
N ILE A 789 38.47 15.70 -17.88
CA ILE A 789 37.17 15.03 -17.82
C ILE A 789 36.34 15.64 -16.69
N GLU A 790 36.97 15.81 -15.52
CA GLU A 790 36.30 16.26 -14.32
C GLU A 790 37.23 17.14 -13.49
N SER A 791 36.70 18.25 -12.96
CA SER A 791 37.43 19.14 -12.05
C SER A 791 36.47 19.70 -11.02
N THR A 792 36.82 19.57 -9.75
CA THR A 792 35.98 20.03 -8.64
C THR A 792 36.83 20.40 -7.44
N THR A 793 36.24 21.14 -6.49
CA THR A 793 36.84 21.44 -5.18
C THR A 793 36.00 20.79 -4.09
N VAL A 794 36.64 20.08 -3.15
CA VAL A 794 35.97 19.36 -2.05
C VAL A 794 36.63 19.67 -0.71
N ASN A 795 35.86 19.64 0.38
CA ASN A 795 36.35 19.96 1.73
C ASN A 795 36.93 18.72 2.46
N GLY A 796 36.76 17.53 1.89
CA GLY A 796 37.26 16.26 2.42
C GLY A 796 38.59 15.82 1.81
N SER A 797 39.10 14.67 2.27
CA SER A 797 40.33 14.05 1.73
C SER A 797 40.06 12.90 0.78
N SER A 798 38.85 12.87 0.25
CA SER A 798 38.41 11.87 -0.70
C SER A 798 37.40 12.45 -1.68
N TYR A 799 37.28 11.81 -2.84
CA TYR A 799 36.34 12.17 -3.89
C TYR A 799 35.96 10.94 -4.71
N SER A 800 34.67 10.75 -4.97
CA SER A 800 34.17 9.77 -5.95
C SER A 800 33.83 10.49 -7.25
N PRO A 801 34.53 10.21 -8.36
CA PRO A 801 34.26 10.77 -9.67
C PRO A 801 32.87 10.40 -10.18
N THR A 802 32.32 11.26 -11.05
CA THR A 802 30.97 11.06 -11.63
C THR A 802 30.96 10.99 -13.15
N LEU A 803 32.06 11.38 -13.81
CA LEU A 803 32.15 11.47 -15.27
C LEU A 803 33.07 10.40 -15.87
N LEU A 804 33.42 9.37 -15.09
CA LEU A 804 34.24 8.26 -15.59
C LEU A 804 33.39 7.31 -16.43
N GLU A 805 33.88 7.01 -17.62
CA GLU A 805 33.39 5.91 -18.43
C GLU A 805 34.15 4.61 -18.08
N ASN A 806 33.45 3.48 -18.19
CA ASN A 806 34.05 2.14 -18.10
C ASN A 806 35.06 1.91 -19.23
N ASN A 807 36.01 0.98 -19.03
CA ASN A 807 37.07 0.66 -20.00
C ASN A 807 37.94 1.87 -20.43
N GLY A 808 38.11 2.84 -19.52
CA GLY A 808 38.91 4.05 -19.71
C GLY A 808 40.23 4.00 -18.95
N LEU A 809 41.22 4.77 -19.40
CA LEU A 809 42.48 5.03 -18.67
C LEU A 809 42.48 6.49 -18.22
N TYR A 810 42.56 6.71 -16.91
CA TYR A 810 42.48 8.04 -16.31
C TYR A 810 43.72 8.38 -15.50
N PHE A 811 43.99 9.68 -15.41
CA PHE A 811 45.02 10.30 -14.61
C PHE A 811 44.38 11.32 -13.69
N TRP A 812 44.73 11.31 -12.40
CA TRP A 812 44.18 12.24 -11.44
C TRP A 812 45.26 12.91 -10.60
N ARG A 813 45.01 14.16 -10.21
CA ARG A 813 45.90 14.95 -9.36
C ARG A 813 45.08 15.85 -8.44
N VAL A 814 45.66 16.17 -7.29
CA VAL A 814 45.02 16.97 -6.25
C VAL A 814 45.95 18.11 -5.84
N LYS A 815 45.41 19.32 -5.66
CA LYS A 815 46.10 20.42 -4.97
C LYS A 815 45.32 20.84 -3.72
N PRO A 816 45.99 21.26 -2.64
CA PRO A 816 45.33 21.74 -1.44
C PRO A 816 44.91 23.21 -1.57
N LYS A 817 43.87 23.61 -0.84
CA LYS A 817 43.32 24.96 -0.78
C LYS A 817 42.91 25.31 0.65
N ASN A 818 42.92 26.59 0.96
CA ASN A 818 42.24 27.18 2.10
C ASN A 818 41.83 28.63 1.81
N ASP A 819 41.21 29.30 2.77
CA ASP A 819 40.77 30.70 2.62
C ASP A 819 41.93 31.69 2.33
N CYS A 820 43.18 31.28 2.57
CA CYS A 820 44.37 32.11 2.40
C CYS A 820 45.03 31.93 1.03
N GLY A 821 44.76 30.83 0.33
CA GLY A 821 45.34 30.57 -0.99
C GLY A 821 45.21 29.12 -1.46
N GLU A 822 46.00 28.78 -2.49
CA GLU A 822 46.05 27.44 -3.08
C GLU A 822 47.49 26.96 -3.27
N GLY A 823 47.70 25.65 -3.09
CA GLY A 823 48.97 24.98 -3.31
C GLY A 823 49.17 24.52 -4.76
N ASN A 824 50.18 23.67 -4.97
CA ASN A 824 50.45 23.05 -6.27
C ASN A 824 49.78 21.67 -6.38
N PHE A 825 49.51 21.24 -7.62
CA PHE A 825 49.07 19.86 -7.88
C PHE A 825 50.17 18.86 -7.53
N ALA A 826 49.77 17.78 -6.86
CA ALA A 826 50.61 16.61 -6.63
C ALA A 826 51.03 15.95 -7.96
N THR A 827 52.03 15.07 -7.86
CA THR A 827 52.37 14.20 -9.00
C THR A 827 51.19 13.27 -9.28
N PRO A 828 50.68 13.21 -10.52
CA PRO A 828 49.45 12.49 -10.84
C PRO A 828 49.61 10.98 -10.69
N PHE A 829 48.55 10.30 -10.26
CA PHE A 829 48.40 8.86 -10.32
C PHE A 829 47.52 8.45 -11.51
N SER A 830 47.70 7.24 -12.00
CA SER A 830 46.91 6.65 -13.08
C SER A 830 46.11 5.44 -12.63
N PHE A 831 44.96 5.18 -13.25
CA PHE A 831 44.20 3.94 -13.09
C PHE A 831 43.34 3.64 -14.32
N SER A 832 42.98 2.38 -14.55
CA SER A 832 41.99 2.00 -15.56
C SER A 832 40.68 1.55 -14.91
N THR A 833 39.55 1.90 -15.54
CA THR A 833 38.22 1.52 -15.06
C THR A 833 37.83 0.10 -15.50
N VAL A 834 36.90 -0.53 -14.78
CA VAL A 834 36.42 -1.91 -15.00
C VAL A 834 35.97 -2.12 -16.46
N GLN A 835 36.23 -3.32 -16.97
CA GLN A 835 35.70 -3.78 -18.25
C GLN A 835 34.20 -4.07 -18.11
N PHE A 836 33.40 -3.39 -18.91
CA PHE A 836 31.95 -3.48 -18.90
C PHE A 836 31.50 -4.33 -20.09
N ASN A 837 30.89 -5.49 -19.80
CA ASN A 837 30.41 -6.41 -20.82
C ASN A 837 28.94 -6.72 -20.59
N CYS A 838 28.16 -6.74 -21.68
CA CYS A 838 26.74 -7.03 -21.65
C CYS A 838 26.46 -8.37 -22.34
N ALA A 839 25.61 -9.18 -21.71
CA ALA A 839 25.10 -10.41 -22.30
C ALA A 839 23.58 -10.47 -22.18
N THR A 840 22.92 -10.91 -23.25
CA THR A 840 21.47 -11.15 -23.25
C THR A 840 21.18 -12.62 -23.07
N LYS A 841 20.40 -12.96 -22.03
CA LYS A 841 19.88 -14.32 -21.81
C LYS A 841 18.37 -14.32 -21.94
N THR A 842 17.84 -15.28 -22.69
CA THR A 842 16.39 -15.44 -22.90
C THR A 842 15.85 -16.57 -22.04
N ALA A 843 14.67 -16.38 -21.44
CA ALA A 843 14.01 -17.41 -20.65
C ALA A 843 13.59 -18.61 -21.52
N THR A 844 13.69 -19.81 -20.95
CA THR A 844 13.18 -21.04 -21.57
C THR A 844 11.77 -21.36 -21.06
N GLY A 845 11.00 -22.17 -21.77
CA GLY A 845 9.65 -22.58 -21.35
C GLY A 845 8.54 -21.56 -21.62
N VAL A 846 8.79 -20.52 -22.41
CA VAL A 846 7.78 -19.63 -23.00
C VAL A 846 7.29 -20.16 -24.36
N PRO A 847 6.03 -19.90 -24.77
CA PRO A 847 5.05 -19.04 -24.11
C PRO A 847 4.35 -19.69 -22.90
N ILE A 848 4.09 -18.90 -21.86
CA ILE A 848 3.34 -19.31 -20.65
C ILE A 848 1.94 -18.69 -20.71
N ALA A 849 0.90 -19.51 -20.56
CA ALA A 849 -0.49 -19.03 -20.61
C ALA A 849 -0.90 -18.33 -19.30
N ILE A 850 -1.52 -17.16 -19.42
CA ILE A 850 -2.20 -16.44 -18.34
C ILE A 850 -3.68 -16.82 -18.40
N SER A 851 -4.17 -17.47 -17.34
CA SER A 851 -5.52 -18.07 -17.29
C SER A 851 -6.62 -17.01 -17.29
N SER A 852 -7.63 -17.14 -18.15
CA SER A 852 -8.80 -16.24 -18.13
C SER A 852 -9.79 -16.44 -16.97
N SER A 853 -9.37 -17.17 -15.94
CA SER A 853 -10.19 -17.56 -14.80
C SER A 853 -9.43 -17.36 -13.50
N GLY A 854 -10.07 -16.71 -12.54
CA GLY A 854 -9.45 -16.32 -11.27
C GLY A 854 -8.55 -15.10 -11.42
N THR A 855 -7.59 -14.95 -10.52
CA THR A 855 -6.53 -13.94 -10.56
C THR A 855 -5.18 -14.66 -10.62
N PRO A 856 -4.77 -15.17 -11.80
CA PRO A 856 -3.61 -16.04 -11.90
C PRO A 856 -2.29 -15.29 -11.67
N VAL A 857 -1.31 -16.03 -11.15
CA VAL A 857 0.09 -15.58 -11.05
C VAL A 857 0.92 -16.58 -11.85
N ILE A 858 1.70 -16.09 -12.80
CA ILE A 858 2.68 -16.90 -13.55
C ILE A 858 4.09 -16.39 -13.26
N THR A 859 5.07 -17.28 -13.36
CA THR A 859 6.48 -16.94 -13.19
C THR A 859 7.32 -17.48 -14.35
N SER A 860 8.35 -16.74 -14.72
CA SER A 860 9.39 -17.15 -15.69
C SER A 860 10.76 -16.83 -15.10
N LYS A 861 11.75 -17.68 -15.40
CA LYS A 861 13.04 -17.68 -14.69
C LYS A 861 14.20 -17.67 -15.67
N ILE A 862 15.25 -16.92 -15.34
CA ILE A 862 16.54 -16.92 -16.02
C ILE A 862 17.61 -17.18 -14.96
N VAL A 863 18.52 -18.11 -15.23
CA VAL A 863 19.60 -18.48 -14.28
C VAL A 863 20.95 -18.06 -14.85
N PHE A 864 21.76 -17.38 -14.06
CA PHE A 864 23.17 -17.12 -14.35
C PHE A 864 24.06 -17.95 -13.42
N PHE A 865 25.21 -18.38 -13.91
CA PHE A 865 26.14 -19.25 -13.19
C PHE A 865 27.43 -18.52 -12.78
N GLU A 866 27.65 -17.32 -13.33
CA GLU A 866 28.73 -16.42 -12.99
C GLU A 866 28.38 -15.58 -11.76
N ASP A 867 29.40 -15.25 -10.96
CA ASP A 867 29.30 -14.39 -9.79
C ASP A 867 29.97 -13.05 -10.11
N LEU A 868 29.27 -12.23 -10.89
CA LEU A 868 29.72 -10.91 -11.34
C LEU A 868 28.76 -9.82 -10.85
N PRO A 869 29.25 -8.64 -10.43
CA PRO A 869 28.39 -7.53 -10.04
C PRO A 869 27.60 -6.98 -11.24
N VAL A 870 26.30 -6.76 -11.05
CA VAL A 870 25.42 -6.07 -12.00
C VAL A 870 25.85 -4.60 -12.11
N ALA A 871 25.96 -4.11 -13.32
CA ALA A 871 26.26 -2.72 -13.61
C ALA A 871 25.10 -2.01 -14.33
N ASP A 872 24.33 -2.74 -15.14
CA ASP A 872 23.10 -2.27 -15.77
C ASP A 872 22.17 -3.46 -16.12
N VAL A 873 20.85 -3.23 -16.16
CA VAL A 873 19.83 -4.25 -16.43
C VAL A 873 18.79 -3.70 -17.40
N ASN A 874 18.60 -4.41 -18.52
CA ASN A 874 17.50 -4.16 -19.45
C ASN A 874 16.58 -5.38 -19.55
N VAL A 875 15.27 -5.15 -19.42
CA VAL A 875 14.25 -6.22 -19.43
C VAL A 875 13.44 -6.22 -20.71
N GLN A 876 13.64 -7.22 -21.57
CA GLN A 876 12.89 -7.36 -22.81
C GLN A 876 11.66 -8.24 -22.57
N LEU A 877 10.47 -7.69 -22.80
CA LEU A 877 9.20 -8.33 -22.45
C LEU A 877 8.19 -8.28 -23.60
N ASN A 878 7.64 -9.45 -23.91
CA ASN A 878 6.50 -9.58 -24.82
C ASN A 878 5.37 -10.35 -24.12
N ILE A 879 4.29 -9.66 -23.78
CA ILE A 879 3.08 -10.23 -23.16
C ILE A 879 1.90 -9.93 -24.07
N GLU A 880 1.14 -10.96 -24.44
CA GLU A 880 -0.22 -10.78 -24.94
C GLU A 880 -1.20 -10.74 -23.77
N HIS A 881 -2.02 -9.68 -23.65
CA HIS A 881 -3.09 -9.58 -22.66
C HIS A 881 -4.19 -8.63 -23.14
N THR A 882 -5.43 -8.88 -22.73
CA THR A 882 -6.59 -8.13 -23.23
C THR A 882 -6.78 -6.78 -22.54
N PHE A 883 -6.32 -6.64 -21.30
CA PHE A 883 -6.33 -5.40 -20.52
C PHE A 883 -5.04 -5.26 -19.73
N LEU A 884 -4.26 -4.20 -19.95
CA LEU A 884 -3.03 -3.95 -19.19
C LEU A 884 -3.31 -3.45 -17.76
N ALA A 885 -4.49 -2.88 -17.52
CA ALA A 885 -4.91 -2.46 -16.18
C ALA A 885 -5.00 -3.59 -15.15
N ASP A 886 -5.01 -4.85 -15.60
CA ASP A 886 -5.10 -6.01 -14.72
C ASP A 886 -3.73 -6.55 -14.30
N LEU A 887 -2.68 -6.19 -15.05
CA LEU A 887 -1.36 -6.78 -14.90
C LEU A 887 -0.49 -6.01 -13.89
N VAL A 888 0.15 -6.77 -13.02
CA VAL A 888 1.32 -6.35 -12.24
C VAL A 888 2.48 -7.24 -12.66
N VAL A 889 3.55 -6.62 -13.15
CA VAL A 889 4.76 -7.29 -13.64
C VAL A 889 5.94 -6.85 -12.79
N THR A 890 6.61 -7.81 -12.16
CA THR A 890 7.76 -7.55 -11.30
C THR A 890 8.93 -8.44 -11.67
N LEU A 891 10.14 -7.90 -11.59
CA LEU A 891 11.40 -8.64 -11.69
C LEU A 891 12.03 -8.73 -10.30
N THR A 892 12.44 -9.93 -9.89
CA THR A 892 13.14 -10.19 -8.63
C THR A 892 14.52 -10.78 -8.90
N SER A 893 15.56 -10.19 -8.31
CA SER A 893 16.94 -10.67 -8.39
C SER A 893 17.17 -11.88 -7.45
N PRO A 894 18.29 -12.62 -7.62
CA PRO A 894 18.62 -13.75 -6.75
C PRO A 894 18.81 -13.38 -5.28
N THR A 895 19.14 -12.12 -4.98
CA THR A 895 19.32 -11.60 -3.62
C THR A 895 17.99 -11.25 -2.94
N GLY A 896 16.91 -11.10 -3.73
CA GLY A 896 15.56 -10.80 -3.27
C GLY A 896 15.08 -9.37 -3.53
N THR A 897 15.87 -8.51 -4.17
CA THR A 897 15.43 -7.17 -4.60
C THR A 897 14.36 -7.30 -5.68
N THR A 898 13.27 -6.54 -5.57
CA THR A 898 12.14 -6.60 -6.50
C THR A 898 11.85 -5.23 -7.10
N VAL A 899 11.82 -5.16 -8.44
CA VAL A 899 11.46 -3.96 -9.21
C VAL A 899 10.16 -4.20 -9.96
N THR A 900 9.24 -3.24 -9.87
CA THR A 900 7.96 -3.29 -10.61
C THR A 900 8.13 -2.63 -11.97
N LEU A 901 7.92 -3.39 -13.04
CA LEU A 901 8.01 -2.88 -14.41
C LEU A 901 6.73 -2.16 -14.80
N VAL A 902 5.58 -2.79 -14.51
CA VAL A 902 4.23 -2.31 -14.82
C VAL A 902 3.29 -2.68 -13.68
N SER A 903 2.34 -1.81 -13.34
CA SER A 903 1.35 -2.05 -12.28
C SER A 903 0.04 -1.38 -12.62
N ASN A 904 -0.97 -2.18 -12.98
CA ASN A 904 -2.33 -1.75 -13.32
C ASN A 904 -2.36 -0.54 -14.28
N SER A 905 -1.48 -0.55 -15.28
CA SER A 905 -1.21 0.61 -16.14
C SER A 905 -1.98 0.53 -17.47
N CYS A 906 -2.16 1.67 -18.13
CA CYS A 906 -2.71 1.76 -19.49
C CYS A 906 -4.15 1.28 -19.72
N GLY A 907 -4.99 1.16 -18.68
CA GLY A 907 -6.44 0.97 -18.86
C GLY A 907 -6.77 -0.23 -19.76
N ASP A 908 -7.57 0.03 -20.79
CA ASP A 908 -8.04 -0.96 -21.79
C ASP A 908 -7.04 -1.29 -22.90
N SER A 909 -5.84 -0.69 -22.87
CA SER A 909 -4.78 -1.00 -23.82
C SER A 909 -4.36 -2.47 -23.72
N ARG A 910 -3.79 -2.98 -24.81
CA ARG A 910 -3.51 -4.41 -25.00
C ARG A 910 -2.05 -4.67 -25.27
N ASN A 911 -1.55 -5.76 -24.70
CA ASN A 911 -0.21 -6.30 -24.97
C ASN A 911 0.95 -5.38 -24.55
N ILE A 912 2.07 -5.99 -24.20
CA ILE A 912 3.36 -5.34 -23.95
C ILE A 912 4.34 -5.92 -24.97
N ASN A 913 5.08 -5.06 -25.66
CA ASN A 913 6.20 -5.44 -26.50
C ASN A 913 7.30 -4.39 -26.39
N ALA A 914 8.01 -4.42 -25.25
CA ALA A 914 8.88 -3.33 -24.84
C ALA A 914 10.17 -3.85 -24.20
N THR A 915 11.20 -3.00 -24.24
CA THR A 915 12.43 -3.13 -23.46
C THR A 915 12.34 -2.12 -22.33
N PHE A 916 12.34 -2.59 -21.08
CA PHE A 916 12.40 -1.73 -19.91
C PHE A 916 13.86 -1.40 -19.59
N ASP A 917 14.15 -0.11 -19.47
CA ASP A 917 15.48 0.48 -19.31
C ASP A 917 15.33 1.82 -18.57
N ASP A 918 16.13 2.06 -17.52
CA ASP A 918 16.04 3.28 -16.70
C ASP A 918 16.39 4.55 -17.49
N ASP A 919 17.30 4.45 -18.47
CA ASP A 919 17.75 5.56 -19.32
C ASP A 919 16.74 5.91 -20.43
N SER A 920 15.70 5.09 -20.58
CA SER A 920 14.64 5.32 -21.55
C SER A 920 13.57 6.31 -21.04
N PRO A 921 12.78 6.95 -21.93
CA PRO A 921 11.64 7.78 -21.53
C PRO A 921 10.54 6.96 -20.86
N ALA A 922 9.72 7.58 -20.00
CA ALA A 922 8.52 6.94 -19.44
C ALA A 922 7.61 6.37 -20.55
N PHE A 923 7.00 5.20 -20.32
CA PHE A 923 6.10 4.62 -21.31
C PHE A 923 4.81 5.45 -21.46
N SER A 924 4.40 5.67 -22.70
CA SER A 924 3.07 6.19 -23.04
C SER A 924 2.13 5.05 -23.43
N CYS A 925 0.90 5.08 -22.94
CA CYS A 925 -0.11 4.08 -23.26
C CYS A 925 -0.66 4.28 -24.68
N SER A 926 -0.32 3.37 -25.60
CA SER A 926 -0.91 3.28 -26.94
C SER A 926 -2.03 2.25 -27.00
N VAL A 927 -2.72 2.13 -28.15
CA VAL A 927 -3.85 1.18 -28.28
C VAL A 927 -3.36 -0.27 -28.43
N GLU A 928 -2.36 -0.51 -29.29
CA GLU A 928 -1.86 -1.87 -29.61
C GLU A 928 -0.48 -1.81 -30.33
N PRO A 929 0.61 -2.32 -29.72
CA PRO A 929 0.72 -2.72 -28.32
C PRO A 929 0.48 -1.52 -27.37
N GLY A 930 0.09 -1.80 -26.14
CA GLY A 930 -0.19 -0.80 -25.11
C GLY A 930 1.07 -0.13 -24.61
N ILE A 931 2.12 -0.92 -24.44
CA ILE A 931 3.47 -0.47 -24.09
C ILE A 931 4.42 -1.05 -25.15
N SER A 932 5.22 -0.20 -25.80
CA SER A 932 6.17 -0.64 -26.84
C SER A 932 7.42 0.22 -26.96
N GLY A 933 8.47 -0.35 -27.56
CA GLY A 933 9.77 0.31 -27.71
C GLY A 933 10.64 0.20 -26.44
N SER A 934 11.67 1.03 -26.34
CA SER A 934 12.46 1.16 -25.11
C SER A 934 11.79 2.19 -24.20
N VAL A 935 11.48 1.81 -22.97
CA VAL A 935 10.69 2.61 -22.02
C VAL A 935 11.19 2.44 -20.59
N ARG A 936 10.98 3.45 -19.75
CA ARG A 936 11.28 3.36 -18.32
C ARG A 936 10.28 2.49 -17.57
N PRO A 937 10.71 1.57 -16.68
CA PRO A 937 9.82 0.87 -15.76
C PRO A 937 9.24 1.80 -14.67
N LEU A 938 8.22 1.32 -13.95
CA LEU A 938 7.65 2.10 -12.82
C LEU A 938 8.59 2.18 -11.60
N GLY A 939 9.34 1.12 -11.32
CA GLY A 939 10.46 1.13 -10.36
C GLY A 939 11.80 1.21 -11.07
N SER A 940 12.88 1.49 -10.32
CA SER A 940 14.23 1.68 -10.86
C SER A 940 14.99 0.35 -11.01
N LEU A 941 15.42 -0.02 -12.21
CA LEU A 941 16.28 -1.19 -12.47
C LEU A 941 17.68 -1.02 -11.88
N SER A 942 18.16 0.21 -11.71
CA SER A 942 19.40 0.57 -11.00
C SER A 942 19.45 0.02 -9.58
N SER A 943 18.30 -0.33 -9.00
CA SER A 943 18.21 -0.99 -7.69
C SER A 943 18.96 -2.33 -7.65
N PHE A 944 19.25 -2.93 -8.81
CA PHE A 944 20.04 -4.15 -8.92
C PHE A 944 21.55 -3.91 -9.00
N ASN A 945 22.00 -2.67 -9.24
CA ASN A 945 23.41 -2.39 -9.47
C ASN A 945 24.25 -2.72 -8.22
N GLY A 946 25.40 -3.35 -8.44
CA GLY A 946 26.28 -3.89 -7.40
C GLY A 946 25.88 -5.27 -6.86
N GLU A 947 24.68 -5.78 -7.15
CA GLU A 947 24.29 -7.15 -6.77
C GLU A 947 24.99 -8.21 -7.63
N SER A 948 25.16 -9.42 -7.11
CA SER A 948 25.66 -10.54 -7.91
C SER A 948 24.58 -11.05 -8.87
N ILE A 949 24.96 -11.31 -10.13
CA ILE A 949 24.07 -11.98 -11.09
C ILE A 949 23.80 -13.45 -10.75
N LEU A 950 24.62 -14.07 -9.88
CA LEU A 950 24.61 -15.51 -9.62
C LEU A 950 23.25 -15.98 -9.08
N GLY A 951 22.65 -16.93 -9.78
CA GLY A 951 21.43 -17.59 -9.36
C GLY A 951 20.23 -17.23 -10.23
N GLU A 952 19.05 -17.30 -9.65
CA GLU A 952 17.78 -17.28 -10.37
C GLU A 952 17.11 -15.91 -10.31
N TRP A 953 16.99 -15.27 -11.47
CA TRP A 953 16.17 -14.09 -11.70
C TRP A 953 14.74 -14.51 -12.03
N THR A 954 13.77 -13.97 -11.31
CA THR A 954 12.36 -14.35 -11.44
C THR A 954 11.52 -13.19 -11.93
N LEU A 955 10.93 -13.33 -13.12
CA LEU A 955 9.84 -12.48 -13.58
C LEU A 955 8.51 -13.05 -13.09
N GLU A 956 7.74 -12.27 -12.34
CA GLU A 956 6.37 -12.58 -11.95
C GLU A 956 5.40 -11.70 -12.74
N VAL A 957 4.37 -12.34 -13.32
CA VAL A 957 3.25 -11.66 -13.96
C VAL A 957 1.99 -12.08 -13.23
N LYS A 958 1.36 -11.12 -12.55
CA LYS A 958 0.11 -11.30 -11.83
C LYS A 958 -1.01 -10.58 -12.56
N ASP A 959 -2.09 -11.30 -12.79
CA ASP A 959 -3.34 -10.77 -13.30
C ASP A 959 -4.32 -10.66 -12.12
N ASN A 960 -4.72 -9.42 -11.79
CA ASN A 960 -5.55 -9.10 -10.65
C ASN A 960 -7.05 -9.08 -10.98
N ALA A 961 -7.46 -9.31 -12.24
CA ALA A 961 -8.86 -9.32 -12.63
C ALA A 961 -9.29 -10.68 -13.18
N PRO A 962 -10.57 -11.08 -12.98
CA PRO A 962 -11.10 -12.29 -13.57
C PRO A 962 -11.70 -12.02 -14.96
N SER A 963 -11.74 -13.07 -15.80
CA SER A 963 -12.56 -13.23 -17.04
C SER A 963 -11.85 -13.02 -18.37
N ASP A 964 -10.64 -12.47 -18.37
CA ASP A 964 -9.77 -12.37 -19.54
C ASP A 964 -8.36 -12.82 -19.18
N GLY A 965 -7.54 -13.06 -20.20
CA GLY A 965 -6.23 -13.64 -20.01
C GLY A 965 -5.36 -13.43 -21.24
N GLY A 966 -4.29 -14.20 -21.33
CA GLY A 966 -3.27 -13.95 -22.33
C GLY A 966 -2.11 -14.93 -22.28
N SER A 967 -0.91 -14.46 -22.63
CA SER A 967 0.29 -15.27 -22.49
C SER A 967 1.55 -14.42 -22.46
N LEU A 968 2.51 -14.79 -21.63
CA LEU A 968 3.90 -14.34 -21.74
C LEU A 968 4.53 -15.01 -22.96
N LYS A 969 4.86 -14.25 -24.01
CA LYS A 969 5.46 -14.76 -25.26
C LYS A 969 6.97 -14.88 -25.17
N SER A 970 7.63 -13.86 -24.65
CA SER A 970 9.08 -13.85 -24.44
C SER A 970 9.45 -12.99 -23.24
N PHE A 971 10.52 -13.40 -22.58
CA PHE A 971 11.19 -12.68 -21.50
C PHE A 971 12.69 -12.88 -21.70
N ALA A 972 13.44 -11.78 -21.77
CA ALA A 972 14.90 -11.81 -21.79
C ALA A 972 15.46 -10.72 -20.88
N LEU A 973 16.62 -10.99 -20.31
CA LEU A 973 17.42 -10.03 -19.55
C LEU A 973 18.70 -9.77 -20.32
N GLU A 974 18.96 -8.51 -20.63
CA GLU A 974 20.29 -8.04 -20.96
C GLU A 974 20.91 -7.51 -19.68
N LEU A 975 21.96 -8.18 -19.20
CA LEU A 975 22.71 -7.77 -18.01
C LEU A 975 24.08 -7.31 -18.47
N CYS A 976 24.44 -6.09 -18.06
CA CYS A 976 25.80 -5.62 -18.12
C CYS A 976 26.44 -5.80 -16.75
N VAL A 977 27.68 -6.27 -16.74
CA VAL A 977 28.40 -6.64 -15.52
C VAL A 977 29.78 -6.03 -15.45
N GLU A 978 30.28 -5.90 -14.23
CA GLU A 978 31.65 -5.56 -13.92
C GLU A 978 32.56 -6.78 -14.09
N GLY A 979 33.24 -6.88 -15.24
CA GLY A 979 34.12 -7.99 -15.59
C GLY A 979 33.82 -8.60 -16.97
N GLU A 980 34.45 -9.74 -17.26
CA GLU A 980 34.28 -10.47 -18.51
C GLU A 980 33.44 -11.73 -18.27
N PHE A 981 32.45 -11.98 -19.12
CA PHE A 981 31.75 -13.27 -19.12
C PHE A 981 32.73 -14.39 -19.49
N ARG A 982 32.62 -15.52 -18.79
CA ARG A 982 33.41 -16.71 -19.15
C ARG A 982 32.91 -17.25 -20.50
N PRO A 983 33.80 -17.66 -21.40
CA PRO A 983 33.41 -18.20 -22.69
C PRO A 983 32.67 -19.54 -22.53
N ASP A 984 31.55 -19.68 -23.23
CA ASP A 984 30.74 -20.89 -23.39
C ASP A 984 30.17 -20.87 -24.83
N ASP A 985 31.02 -21.24 -25.80
CA ASP A 985 30.77 -21.13 -27.23
C ASP A 985 29.60 -22.03 -27.68
N ASP A 986 29.35 -23.15 -26.98
CA ASP A 986 28.33 -24.13 -27.34
C ASP A 986 27.05 -24.05 -26.48
N ASN A 987 27.05 -23.21 -25.45
CA ASN A 987 25.94 -22.90 -24.55
C ASN A 987 25.39 -24.13 -23.82
N ASP A 988 26.27 -25.04 -23.42
CA ASP A 988 25.90 -26.24 -22.66
C ASP A 988 25.88 -26.02 -21.14
N GLY A 989 26.36 -24.86 -20.67
CA GLY A 989 26.41 -24.46 -19.27
C GLY A 989 27.71 -24.82 -18.56
N VAL A 990 28.73 -25.29 -19.28
CA VAL A 990 30.10 -25.54 -18.80
C VAL A 990 31.07 -24.65 -19.57
N PHE A 991 31.91 -23.89 -18.87
CA PHE A 991 32.76 -22.88 -19.50
C PHE A 991 34.00 -23.47 -20.22
N ASP A 992 34.35 -22.89 -21.36
CA ASP A 992 35.43 -23.32 -22.28
C ASP A 992 36.86 -22.99 -21.78
N ASP A 993 36.99 -22.39 -20.60
CA ASP A 993 38.26 -21.97 -20.00
C ASP A 993 38.96 -23.09 -19.19
N GLY A 994 38.57 -24.34 -19.44
CA GLY A 994 39.23 -25.56 -18.97
C GLY A 994 38.32 -26.55 -18.25
N ASP A 995 37.09 -26.15 -17.94
CA ASP A 995 36.08 -27.02 -17.32
C ASP A 995 35.37 -27.89 -18.38
N ASP A 996 35.12 -27.36 -19.58
CA ASP A 996 34.61 -28.13 -20.72
C ASP A 996 35.71 -28.95 -21.42
N LEU A 997 35.49 -30.26 -21.50
CA LEU A 997 36.35 -31.21 -22.20
C LEU A 997 35.77 -31.64 -23.56
N CYS A 998 34.58 -31.16 -23.92
CA CYS A 998 33.72 -31.63 -24.99
C CYS A 998 33.20 -30.50 -25.91
N LEU A 999 34.02 -29.46 -26.15
CA LEU A 999 33.82 -28.35 -27.08
C LEU A 999 32.92 -28.68 -28.30
N GLY A 1000 31.73 -28.08 -28.34
CA GLY A 1000 30.76 -28.20 -29.44
C GLY A 1000 29.59 -29.15 -29.16
N THR A 1001 29.23 -29.36 -27.90
CA THR A 1001 28.02 -30.07 -27.52
C THR A 1001 26.78 -29.31 -28.03
N PRO A 1002 25.80 -29.99 -28.67
CA PRO A 1002 24.61 -29.30 -29.17
C PRO A 1002 23.81 -28.60 -28.06
N ALA A 1003 23.50 -27.31 -28.26
CA ALA A 1003 22.70 -26.52 -27.32
C ALA A 1003 21.41 -27.25 -26.87
N GLY A 1004 21.18 -27.32 -25.55
CA GLY A 1004 20.05 -28.00 -24.93
C GLY A 1004 20.22 -29.51 -24.70
N GLN A 1005 21.37 -30.08 -25.06
CA GLN A 1005 21.75 -31.44 -24.70
C GLN A 1005 22.14 -31.49 -23.20
N GLU A 1006 21.64 -32.49 -22.46
CA GLU A 1006 22.08 -32.70 -21.07
C GLU A 1006 23.57 -33.09 -21.07
N VAL A 1007 24.38 -32.36 -20.31
CA VAL A 1007 25.82 -32.58 -20.16
C VAL A 1007 26.20 -32.99 -18.74
N ASP A 1008 27.34 -33.66 -18.60
CA ASP A 1008 27.97 -33.86 -17.31
C ASP A 1008 28.80 -32.64 -16.88
N ALA A 1009 29.49 -32.74 -15.74
CA ALA A 1009 30.32 -31.65 -15.21
C ALA A 1009 31.55 -31.30 -16.07
N SER A 1010 31.76 -31.99 -17.20
CA SER A 1010 32.84 -31.75 -18.15
C SER A 1010 32.32 -31.35 -19.54
N GLY A 1011 31.07 -30.90 -19.64
CA GLY A 1011 30.43 -30.48 -20.90
C GLY A 1011 30.14 -31.62 -21.86
N CYS A 1012 30.27 -32.88 -21.42
CA CYS A 1012 30.10 -34.02 -22.31
C CYS A 1012 28.64 -34.50 -22.33
N ALA A 1013 28.09 -34.62 -23.54
CA ALA A 1013 26.72 -35.07 -23.76
C ALA A 1013 26.40 -36.42 -23.08
N VAL A 1014 25.40 -36.39 -22.19
CA VAL A 1014 24.87 -37.57 -21.50
C VAL A 1014 23.66 -38.10 -22.25
N TYR A 1015 23.76 -39.34 -22.73
CA TYR A 1015 22.68 -40.02 -23.44
C TYR A 1015 22.00 -41.05 -22.54
N ARG A 1016 20.73 -40.79 -22.19
CA ARG A 1016 19.87 -41.71 -21.42
C ARG A 1016 18.90 -42.43 -22.34
N PHE A 1017 18.57 -43.67 -22.02
CA PHE A 1017 17.49 -44.36 -22.71
C PHE A 1017 16.15 -43.64 -22.43
N PRO A 1018 15.25 -43.52 -23.42
CA PRO A 1018 13.88 -43.08 -23.16
C PRO A 1018 13.24 -43.94 -22.06
N PRO A 1019 12.44 -43.37 -21.14
CA PRO A 1019 11.88 -44.10 -19.99
C PRO A 1019 11.11 -45.38 -20.36
N GLU A 1020 10.59 -45.47 -21.58
CA GLU A 1020 9.83 -46.64 -22.06
C GLU A 1020 10.62 -47.61 -22.95
N ASN A 1021 11.95 -47.48 -23.04
CA ASN A 1021 12.73 -48.25 -24.02
C ASN A 1021 12.71 -49.76 -23.74
N PHE A 1022 12.66 -50.22 -22.49
CA PHE A 1022 12.69 -51.65 -22.15
C PHE A 1022 11.35 -52.14 -21.59
N ILE A 1023 10.76 -53.14 -22.22
CA ILE A 1023 9.61 -53.88 -21.68
C ILE A 1023 10.15 -55.13 -20.98
N VAL A 1024 10.06 -55.14 -19.64
CA VAL A 1024 10.46 -56.28 -18.81
C VAL A 1024 9.20 -57.07 -18.39
N SER A 1025 9.14 -58.35 -18.76
CA SER A 1025 8.03 -59.26 -18.42
C SER A 1025 8.51 -60.37 -17.49
N LEU A 1026 7.74 -60.62 -16.42
CA LEU A 1026 8.04 -61.63 -15.41
C LEU A 1026 6.92 -62.68 -15.35
N LYS A 1027 7.28 -63.94 -15.13
CA LYS A 1027 6.35 -64.99 -14.72
C LYS A 1027 6.81 -65.61 -13.41
N SER A 1028 5.94 -65.54 -12.41
CA SER A 1028 6.10 -66.15 -11.08
C SER A 1028 6.01 -67.68 -11.12
N GLU A 1029 6.44 -68.35 -10.06
CA GLU A 1029 6.39 -69.80 -9.93
C GLU A 1029 4.95 -70.32 -9.83
N THR A 1030 4.71 -71.52 -10.38
CA THR A 1030 3.36 -72.11 -10.42
C THR A 1030 2.93 -72.73 -9.07
N CYS A 1031 3.87 -73.27 -8.29
CA CYS A 1031 3.72 -73.66 -6.88
C CYS A 1031 5.10 -73.50 -6.22
N ARG A 1032 5.12 -73.49 -4.89
CA ARG A 1032 6.33 -73.37 -4.08
C ARG A 1032 7.40 -74.41 -4.46
N GLU A 1033 8.64 -73.94 -4.62
CA GLU A 1033 9.85 -74.73 -4.95
C GLU A 1033 9.89 -75.39 -6.34
N ASN A 1034 9.07 -74.97 -7.30
CA ASN A 1034 9.09 -75.52 -8.66
C ASN A 1034 10.20 -74.93 -9.55
N ASN A 1035 10.71 -73.74 -9.23
CA ASN A 1035 11.72 -73.00 -9.99
C ASN A 1035 11.39 -72.87 -11.49
N ASP A 1036 10.12 -72.62 -11.84
CA ASP A 1036 9.65 -72.49 -13.22
C ASP A 1036 9.33 -71.04 -13.63
N GLY A 1037 9.77 -70.06 -12.83
CA GLY A 1037 9.66 -68.65 -13.15
C GLY A 1037 10.48 -68.25 -14.38
N SER A 1038 10.14 -67.12 -15.01
CA SER A 1038 10.89 -66.61 -16.16
C SER A 1038 10.88 -65.09 -16.24
N LEU A 1039 11.89 -64.56 -16.93
CA LEU A 1039 12.17 -63.16 -17.17
C LEU A 1039 12.38 -62.96 -18.68
N SER A 1040 11.75 -61.95 -19.25
CA SER A 1040 11.93 -61.54 -20.64
C SER A 1040 12.14 -60.03 -20.73
N ILE A 1041 13.07 -59.59 -21.57
CA ILE A 1041 13.34 -58.17 -21.86
C ILE A 1041 13.23 -57.96 -23.36
N VAL A 1042 12.41 -56.99 -23.76
CA VAL A 1042 12.26 -56.58 -25.16
C VAL A 1042 12.51 -55.06 -25.25
N PRO A 1043 13.55 -54.61 -25.98
CA PRO A 1043 13.81 -53.20 -26.20
C PRO A 1043 12.94 -52.66 -27.35
N LYS A 1044 12.60 -51.37 -27.32
CA LYS A 1044 11.87 -50.68 -28.40
C LYS A 1044 12.81 -50.16 -29.48
N LEU A 1045 13.97 -49.62 -29.09
CA LEU A 1045 15.01 -49.19 -30.03
C LEU A 1045 15.83 -50.40 -30.51
N ALA A 1046 16.07 -50.49 -31.81
CA ALA A 1046 16.87 -51.55 -32.43
C ALA A 1046 18.36 -51.23 -32.32
N LEU A 1047 18.97 -51.58 -31.18
CA LEU A 1047 20.40 -51.41 -30.88
C LEU A 1047 21.03 -52.75 -30.46
N ASP A 1048 22.36 -52.78 -30.38
CA ASP A 1048 23.07 -53.89 -29.75
C ASP A 1048 23.16 -53.63 -28.25
N TYR A 1049 22.51 -54.49 -27.45
CA TYR A 1049 22.48 -54.41 -25.99
C TYR A 1049 23.29 -55.52 -25.34
N GLN A 1050 23.75 -55.27 -24.12
CA GLN A 1050 24.23 -56.29 -23.19
C GLN A 1050 23.43 -56.19 -21.89
N VAL A 1051 22.90 -57.32 -21.42
CA VAL A 1051 22.27 -57.42 -20.10
C VAL A 1051 23.13 -58.25 -19.15
N ALA A 1052 23.35 -57.72 -17.95
CA ALA A 1052 23.86 -58.44 -16.80
C ALA A 1052 22.72 -58.74 -15.82
N VAL A 1053 22.50 -60.02 -15.51
CA VAL A 1053 21.51 -60.47 -14.53
C VAL A 1053 22.24 -61.08 -13.33
N SER A 1054 22.03 -60.52 -12.14
CA SER A 1054 22.62 -61.03 -10.90
C SER A 1054 21.59 -61.12 -9.78
N GLY A 1055 21.54 -62.24 -9.04
CA GLY A 1055 20.64 -62.40 -7.90
C GLY A 1055 20.16 -63.85 -7.75
N ASN A 1056 19.79 -64.24 -6.53
CA ASN A 1056 19.25 -65.57 -6.20
C ASN A 1056 20.01 -66.76 -6.84
N GLY A 1057 21.35 -66.72 -6.81
CA GLY A 1057 22.23 -67.77 -7.37
C GLY A 1057 22.50 -67.68 -8.89
N VAL A 1058 21.93 -66.72 -9.60
CA VAL A 1058 22.19 -66.42 -11.01
C VAL A 1058 23.20 -65.28 -11.13
N ASN A 1059 24.20 -65.43 -12.00
CA ASN A 1059 25.11 -64.35 -12.43
C ASN A 1059 25.47 -64.58 -13.91
N LEU A 1060 24.86 -63.81 -14.81
CA LEU A 1060 24.95 -63.98 -16.25
C LEU A 1060 25.15 -62.62 -16.91
N SER A 1061 25.99 -62.55 -17.94
CA SER A 1061 26.04 -61.42 -18.87
C SER A 1061 25.88 -61.93 -20.30
N GLN A 1062 24.97 -61.34 -21.06
CA GLN A 1062 24.66 -61.77 -22.42
C GLN A 1062 24.26 -60.59 -23.32
N ASN A 1063 24.70 -60.64 -24.58
CA ASN A 1063 24.33 -59.67 -25.60
C ASN A 1063 23.01 -60.07 -26.28
N PHE A 1064 22.16 -59.09 -26.58
CA PHE A 1064 20.91 -59.27 -27.31
C PHE A 1064 20.55 -58.01 -28.11
N SER A 1065 19.84 -58.17 -29.21
CA SER A 1065 19.38 -57.05 -30.06
C SER A 1065 17.86 -56.99 -30.21
N ASN A 1066 17.17 -58.14 -30.15
CA ASN A 1066 15.71 -58.21 -30.28
C ASN A 1066 14.99 -58.51 -28.97
N ALA A 1067 15.41 -59.55 -28.25
CA ALA A 1067 14.85 -59.92 -26.96
C ALA A 1067 15.84 -60.78 -26.17
N PHE A 1068 15.81 -60.65 -24.85
CA PHE A 1068 16.50 -61.52 -23.92
C PHE A 1068 15.46 -62.33 -23.13
N ASN A 1069 15.67 -63.64 -22.98
CA ASN A 1069 14.77 -64.52 -22.24
C ASN A 1069 15.56 -65.45 -21.33
N LEU A 1070 15.21 -65.47 -20.05
CA LEU A 1070 15.78 -66.35 -19.03
C LEU A 1070 14.65 -67.10 -18.31
N ALA A 1071 14.69 -68.42 -18.30
CA ALA A 1071 13.66 -69.28 -17.73
C ALA A 1071 14.21 -70.20 -16.64
N ASN A 1072 13.31 -70.84 -15.89
CA ASN A 1072 13.58 -71.70 -14.73
C ASN A 1072 14.18 -70.94 -13.54
N LEU A 1073 13.64 -69.76 -13.26
CA LEU A 1073 14.01 -68.93 -12.13
C LEU A 1073 13.21 -69.34 -10.89
N GLY A 1074 13.92 -69.46 -9.76
CA GLY A 1074 13.28 -69.57 -8.45
C GLY A 1074 12.79 -68.23 -7.94
N SER A 1075 11.88 -68.25 -6.99
CA SER A 1075 11.34 -67.07 -6.34
C SER A 1075 12.44 -66.36 -5.56
N GLY A 1076 12.50 -65.03 -5.73
CA GLY A 1076 13.60 -64.21 -5.26
C GLY A 1076 13.80 -62.97 -6.12
N THR A 1077 14.74 -62.13 -5.71
CA THR A 1077 15.07 -60.85 -6.36
C THR A 1077 16.27 -61.00 -7.29
N TYR A 1078 16.17 -60.42 -8.48
CA TYR A 1078 17.21 -60.37 -9.50
C TYR A 1078 17.45 -58.92 -9.93
N THR A 1079 18.70 -58.49 -10.00
CA THR A 1079 19.13 -57.20 -10.54
C THR A 1079 19.48 -57.35 -12.02
N LEU A 1080 18.98 -56.43 -12.84
CA LEU A 1080 19.14 -56.39 -14.29
C LEU A 1080 19.80 -55.08 -14.68
N CYS A 1081 21.03 -55.13 -15.16
CA CYS A 1081 21.74 -53.97 -15.69
C CYS A 1081 21.90 -54.10 -17.21
N ILE A 1082 21.38 -53.14 -17.95
CA ILE A 1082 21.37 -53.12 -19.42
C ILE A 1082 22.24 -51.97 -19.91
N THR A 1083 23.20 -52.28 -20.76
CA THR A 1083 23.98 -51.30 -21.53
C THR A 1083 23.64 -51.44 -23.01
N GLY A 1084 23.78 -50.35 -23.78
CA GLY A 1084 23.52 -50.36 -25.22
C GLY A 1084 24.26 -49.25 -25.94
N THR A 1085 24.60 -49.52 -27.20
CA THR A 1085 25.24 -48.56 -28.10
C THR A 1085 24.67 -48.70 -29.50
N ASP A 1086 24.61 -47.59 -30.24
CA ASP A 1086 24.30 -47.58 -31.68
C ASP A 1086 25.57 -47.65 -32.56
N GLY A 1087 26.74 -47.82 -31.92
CA GLY A 1087 28.06 -47.81 -32.55
C GLY A 1087 28.78 -46.46 -32.49
N THR A 1088 28.07 -45.36 -32.18
CA THR A 1088 28.64 -44.00 -32.07
C THR A 1088 28.33 -43.37 -30.72
N ILE A 1089 27.12 -43.59 -30.19
CA ILE A 1089 26.64 -43.13 -28.90
C ILE A 1089 26.61 -44.31 -27.93
N THR A 1090 27.15 -44.13 -26.73
CA THR A 1090 27.04 -45.09 -25.63
C THR A 1090 26.04 -44.53 -24.62
N TYR A 1091 24.96 -45.27 -24.39
CA TYR A 1091 23.94 -44.88 -23.43
C TYR A 1091 24.38 -45.26 -22.01
N GLN A 1092 23.98 -44.45 -21.03
CA GLN A 1092 24.22 -44.77 -19.63
C GLN A 1092 23.55 -46.09 -19.23
N GLU A 1093 24.22 -46.88 -18.38
CA GLU A 1093 23.71 -48.17 -17.89
C GLU A 1093 22.37 -48.00 -17.17
N TYR A 1094 21.38 -48.82 -17.55
CA TYR A 1094 20.06 -48.87 -16.92
C TYR A 1094 19.94 -50.12 -16.04
N CYS A 1095 19.89 -49.94 -14.72
CA CYS A 1095 19.74 -51.02 -13.76
C CYS A 1095 18.36 -51.03 -13.08
N VAL A 1096 17.73 -52.20 -12.98
CA VAL A 1096 16.45 -52.39 -12.28
C VAL A 1096 16.43 -53.71 -11.51
N GLU A 1097 15.77 -53.74 -10.35
CA GLU A 1097 15.52 -54.97 -9.59
C GLU A 1097 14.13 -55.53 -9.91
N VAL A 1098 14.05 -56.83 -10.12
CA VAL A 1098 12.81 -57.57 -10.40
C VAL A 1098 12.65 -58.76 -9.47
N GLN A 1099 11.40 -59.12 -9.15
CA GLN A 1099 11.10 -60.17 -8.19
C GLN A 1099 10.19 -61.24 -8.80
N ILE A 1100 10.61 -62.50 -8.69
CA ILE A 1100 9.79 -63.69 -9.00
C ILE A 1100 9.15 -64.17 -7.70
N THR A 1101 7.83 -64.43 -7.69
CA THR A 1101 7.04 -64.79 -6.47
C THR A 1101 6.49 -66.22 -6.50
N GLU A 1102 5.97 -66.72 -5.37
CA GLU A 1102 5.29 -68.03 -5.22
C GLU A 1102 3.93 -67.92 -4.46
N PRO A 1103 2.95 -68.84 -4.64
CA PRO A 1103 1.62 -68.77 -3.98
C PRO A 1103 1.62 -69.04 -2.45
N LEU A 1104 0.74 -68.36 -1.68
CA LEU A 1104 0.60 -68.48 -0.21
C LEU A 1104 -0.24 -69.72 0.24
N PRO A 1105 -0.06 -70.28 1.45
CA PRO A 1105 -0.86 -71.42 1.96
C PRO A 1105 -2.25 -71.04 2.50
N LEU A 1106 -3.20 -72.00 2.53
CA LEU A 1106 -4.57 -71.82 3.06
C LEU A 1106 -4.56 -71.75 4.61
N SER A 1107 -5.24 -70.75 5.17
CA SER A 1107 -5.48 -70.61 6.61
C SER A 1107 -6.96 -70.37 6.90
N VAL A 1108 -7.53 -71.09 7.86
CA VAL A 1108 -8.96 -71.02 8.23
C VAL A 1108 -9.11 -71.03 9.76
N THR A 1109 -9.99 -70.18 10.29
CA THR A 1109 -10.39 -70.15 11.71
C THR A 1109 -11.92 -70.15 11.83
N SER A 1110 -12.46 -70.77 12.89
CA SER A 1110 -13.90 -70.95 13.08
C SER A 1110 -14.40 -70.46 14.45
N LYS A 1111 -15.67 -69.99 14.51
CA LYS A 1111 -16.31 -69.51 15.75
C LYS A 1111 -17.82 -69.80 15.77
N ILE A 1112 -18.32 -70.44 16.82
CA ILE A 1112 -19.73 -70.85 16.95
C ILE A 1112 -20.56 -69.78 17.69
N ALA A 1113 -21.79 -69.55 17.26
CA ALA A 1113 -22.75 -68.64 17.89
C ALA A 1113 -23.19 -69.14 19.27
N LEU A 1114 -23.57 -68.22 20.17
CA LEU A 1114 -23.89 -68.52 21.57
C LEU A 1114 -25.06 -69.49 21.75
N ASP A 1115 -26.02 -69.49 20.84
CA ASP A 1115 -27.15 -70.42 20.85
C ASP A 1115 -26.84 -71.79 20.20
N GLY A 1116 -25.61 -71.96 19.67
CA GLY A 1116 -25.14 -73.17 19.00
C GLY A 1116 -25.68 -73.38 17.59
N SER A 1117 -26.48 -72.45 17.06
CA SER A 1117 -27.20 -72.62 15.79
C SER A 1117 -26.39 -72.29 14.54
N GLN A 1118 -25.29 -71.54 14.65
CA GLN A 1118 -24.46 -71.09 13.53
C GLN A 1118 -22.96 -71.18 13.81
N ILE A 1119 -22.14 -71.38 12.78
CA ILE A 1119 -20.67 -71.27 12.79
C ILE A 1119 -20.20 -70.22 11.79
N THR A 1120 -19.28 -69.36 12.19
CA THR A 1120 -18.64 -68.35 11.34
C THR A 1120 -17.20 -68.75 11.07
N LEU A 1121 -16.77 -68.66 9.81
CA LEU A 1121 -15.44 -69.02 9.32
C LEU A 1121 -14.74 -67.79 8.76
N GLU A 1122 -13.46 -67.61 9.11
CA GLU A 1122 -12.55 -66.63 8.52
C GLU A 1122 -11.40 -67.35 7.81
N MET A 1123 -11.15 -67.02 6.54
CA MET A 1123 -10.27 -67.74 5.61
C MET A 1123 -9.32 -66.76 4.90
N SER A 1124 -8.05 -67.16 4.72
CA SER A 1124 -7.02 -66.43 3.97
C SER A 1124 -6.14 -67.40 3.17
N GLY A 1125 -5.47 -66.91 2.12
CA GLY A 1125 -4.55 -67.70 1.29
C GLY A 1125 -5.00 -67.96 -0.16
N SER A 1126 -6.26 -67.72 -0.52
CA SER A 1126 -6.74 -67.77 -1.92
C SER A 1126 -7.81 -66.70 -2.16
N SER A 1127 -8.10 -66.38 -3.41
CA SER A 1127 -9.25 -65.56 -3.79
C SER A 1127 -10.57 -66.35 -3.80
N PHE A 1128 -10.52 -67.69 -3.71
CA PHE A 1128 -11.71 -68.54 -3.82
C PHE A 1128 -11.63 -69.78 -2.90
N TYR A 1129 -12.73 -70.05 -2.19
CA TYR A 1129 -12.84 -71.12 -1.19
C TYR A 1129 -14.06 -72.02 -1.46
N THR A 1130 -13.91 -73.31 -1.22
CA THR A 1130 -15.01 -74.29 -1.17
C THR A 1130 -15.18 -74.76 0.26
N ILE A 1131 -16.37 -74.58 0.82
CA ILE A 1131 -16.74 -74.94 2.20
C ILE A 1131 -17.81 -76.01 2.15
N GLU A 1132 -17.60 -77.13 2.82
CA GLU A 1132 -18.50 -78.28 2.84
C GLU A 1132 -18.96 -78.56 4.28
N LEU A 1133 -20.27 -78.48 4.52
CA LEU A 1133 -20.90 -78.79 5.81
C LEU A 1133 -21.83 -80.00 5.65
N ASN A 1134 -21.57 -81.06 6.41
CA ASN A 1134 -22.32 -82.33 6.39
C ASN A 1134 -22.47 -82.97 4.99
N GLY A 1135 -21.47 -82.79 4.12
CA GLY A 1135 -21.49 -83.30 2.75
C GLY A 1135 -22.17 -82.37 1.74
N VAL A 1136 -22.58 -81.16 2.13
CA VAL A 1136 -23.11 -80.13 1.21
C VAL A 1136 -22.08 -79.02 1.07
N ALA A 1137 -21.57 -78.83 -0.15
CA ALA A 1137 -20.55 -77.84 -0.46
C ALA A 1137 -21.12 -76.54 -1.02
N VAL A 1138 -20.55 -75.41 -0.58
CA VAL A 1138 -20.82 -74.04 -1.02
C VAL A 1138 -19.49 -73.37 -1.37
N GLN A 1139 -19.45 -72.64 -2.48
CA GLN A 1139 -18.27 -71.89 -2.91
C GLN A 1139 -18.45 -70.40 -2.60
N THR A 1140 -17.35 -69.74 -2.22
CA THR A 1140 -17.34 -68.32 -1.87
C THR A 1140 -16.00 -67.67 -2.18
N ASP A 1141 -16.05 -66.42 -2.65
CA ASP A 1141 -14.91 -65.51 -2.79
C ASP A 1141 -14.70 -64.64 -1.53
N LYS A 1142 -15.68 -64.62 -0.61
CA LYS A 1142 -15.58 -63.90 0.66
C LYS A 1142 -14.63 -64.62 1.62
N SER A 1143 -13.76 -63.84 2.27
CA SER A 1143 -12.86 -64.29 3.33
C SER A 1143 -13.57 -64.61 4.65
N THR A 1144 -14.83 -64.22 4.84
CA THR A 1144 -15.61 -64.51 6.06
C THR A 1144 -17.05 -64.92 5.74
N ILE A 1145 -17.55 -65.99 6.36
CA ILE A 1145 -18.92 -66.49 6.12
C ILE A 1145 -19.51 -67.19 7.36
N SER A 1146 -20.82 -67.02 7.59
CA SER A 1146 -21.57 -67.70 8.66
C SER A 1146 -22.54 -68.74 8.08
N ILE A 1147 -22.57 -69.94 8.64
CA ILE A 1147 -23.34 -71.10 8.16
C ILE A 1147 -24.17 -71.68 9.31
N ASP A 1148 -25.44 -71.97 9.06
CA ASP A 1148 -26.34 -72.63 10.01
C ASP A 1148 -25.94 -74.09 10.25
N LEU A 1149 -25.86 -74.49 11.52
CA LEU A 1149 -25.58 -75.86 11.96
C LEU A 1149 -26.88 -76.65 12.15
N GLU A 1150 -26.91 -77.90 11.70
CA GLU A 1150 -28.03 -78.79 11.95
C GLU A 1150 -27.99 -79.37 13.37
N LYS A 1151 -29.17 -79.66 13.96
CA LYS A 1151 -29.25 -80.27 15.30
C LYS A 1151 -28.62 -81.66 15.28
N GLY A 1152 -27.56 -81.86 16.06
CA GLY A 1152 -26.72 -83.06 16.04
C GLY A 1152 -25.25 -82.72 15.88
N LEU A 1153 -24.44 -83.70 15.46
CA LEU A 1153 -23.02 -83.50 15.17
C LEU A 1153 -22.86 -83.11 13.68
N ASN A 1154 -22.15 -82.02 13.42
CA ASN A 1154 -21.88 -81.48 12.10
C ASN A 1154 -20.40 -81.66 11.74
N THR A 1155 -20.07 -81.92 10.48
CA THR A 1155 -18.68 -82.01 9.96
C THR A 1155 -18.45 -80.93 8.92
N LEU A 1156 -17.43 -80.10 9.11
CA LEU A 1156 -17.06 -78.96 8.28
C LEU A 1156 -15.71 -79.20 7.59
N LYS A 1157 -15.59 -78.83 6.32
CA LYS A 1157 -14.36 -78.91 5.52
C LYS A 1157 -14.17 -77.69 4.62
N VAL A 1158 -12.96 -77.15 4.49
CA VAL A 1158 -12.64 -75.97 3.66
C VAL A 1158 -11.38 -76.21 2.82
N TYR A 1159 -11.42 -75.92 1.52
CA TYR A 1159 -10.28 -76.05 0.59
C TYR A 1159 -10.37 -75.09 -0.60
N THR A 1160 -9.27 -74.89 -1.34
CA THR A 1160 -9.18 -73.96 -2.49
C THR A 1160 -9.06 -74.71 -3.82
N ASP A 1161 -9.11 -73.95 -4.91
CA ASP A 1161 -8.89 -74.42 -6.29
C ASP A 1161 -7.43 -74.72 -6.62
N ILE A 1162 -6.48 -74.24 -5.80
CA ILE A 1162 -5.05 -74.53 -5.92
C ILE A 1162 -4.70 -75.75 -5.06
N PRO A 1163 -4.42 -76.93 -5.65
CA PRO A 1163 -4.26 -78.17 -4.88
C PRO A 1163 -3.10 -78.14 -3.87
N CYS A 1164 -2.08 -77.29 -4.09
CA CYS A 1164 -0.89 -77.20 -3.24
C CYS A 1164 -1.09 -76.35 -1.96
N GLN A 1165 -2.26 -75.74 -1.73
CA GLN A 1165 -2.51 -74.85 -0.58
C GLN A 1165 -3.04 -75.52 0.70
N GLY A 1166 -3.52 -76.77 0.63
CA GLY A 1166 -4.00 -77.54 1.79
C GLY A 1166 -5.52 -77.55 2.01
N VAL A 1167 -5.98 -78.30 3.02
CA VAL A 1167 -7.40 -78.53 3.36
C VAL A 1167 -7.59 -78.44 4.88
N TYR A 1168 -8.63 -77.73 5.33
CA TYR A 1168 -9.04 -77.62 6.74
C TYR A 1168 -10.30 -78.46 7.02
N GLU A 1169 -10.35 -79.19 8.15
CA GLU A 1169 -11.51 -80.03 8.56
C GLU A 1169 -11.78 -79.94 10.08
N GLU A 1170 -13.06 -79.87 10.49
CA GLU A 1170 -13.51 -79.75 11.89
C GLU A 1170 -14.89 -80.42 12.14
N GLN A 1171 -15.20 -80.85 13.37
CA GLN A 1171 -16.54 -81.37 13.77
C GLN A 1171 -17.16 -80.59 14.94
N VAL A 1172 -18.45 -80.25 14.86
CA VAL A 1172 -19.16 -79.36 15.80
C VAL A 1172 -20.55 -79.88 16.17
N GLY A 1173 -20.91 -79.94 17.46
CA GLY A 1173 -22.20 -80.47 17.94
C GLY A 1173 -23.21 -79.42 18.44
N PHE A 1174 -24.51 -79.59 18.12
CA PHE A 1174 -25.63 -78.72 18.54
C PHE A 1174 -26.81 -79.53 19.14
N TYR A 1175 -27.12 -79.38 20.45
CA TYR A 1175 -28.15 -80.15 21.19
C TYR A 1175 -29.06 -79.28 22.10
N VAL A 1176 -30.35 -79.65 22.27
CA VAL A 1176 -31.40 -78.81 22.92
C VAL A 1176 -31.66 -79.13 24.42
N GLN A 1177 -31.24 -80.29 24.95
CA GLN A 1177 -31.34 -80.65 26.38
C GLN A 1177 -30.11 -81.43 26.85
N PRO A 1178 -29.82 -81.49 28.17
CA PRO A 1178 -28.64 -82.19 28.67
C PRO A 1178 -28.64 -83.70 28.43
N VAL A 1179 -27.60 -84.21 27.76
CA VAL A 1179 -27.43 -85.64 27.42
C VAL A 1179 -26.24 -86.23 28.16
N VAL A 1180 -26.39 -87.43 28.75
CA VAL A 1180 -25.30 -88.17 29.40
C VAL A 1180 -24.82 -89.33 28.55
N TYR A 1181 -23.52 -89.38 28.28
CA TYR A 1181 -22.87 -90.42 27.48
C TYR A 1181 -21.42 -90.69 27.94
N PRO A 1182 -20.95 -91.95 27.98
CA PRO A 1182 -21.71 -93.18 27.73
C PRO A 1182 -22.66 -93.53 28.89
N ASN A 1183 -23.71 -94.28 28.59
CA ASN A 1183 -24.65 -94.81 29.59
C ASN A 1183 -25.30 -96.09 29.04
N PRO A 1184 -24.94 -97.30 29.55
CA PRO A 1184 -24.20 -97.55 30.79
C PRO A 1184 -22.74 -97.10 30.76
N VAL A 1185 -22.17 -96.82 31.94
CA VAL A 1185 -20.83 -96.26 32.12
C VAL A 1185 -19.95 -97.19 32.96
N GLN A 1186 -18.76 -97.48 32.46
CA GLN A 1186 -17.61 -97.87 33.30
C GLN A 1186 -16.96 -96.55 33.74
N ASP A 1187 -16.44 -96.34 34.93
CA ASP A 1187 -15.61 -95.16 35.27
C ASP A 1187 -16.14 -93.75 34.90
N MET A 1188 -15.93 -93.21 33.69
CA MET A 1188 -16.19 -91.79 33.36
C MET A 1188 -17.48 -91.57 32.54
N VAL A 1189 -18.41 -90.74 33.03
CA VAL A 1189 -19.59 -90.27 32.26
C VAL A 1189 -19.46 -88.79 31.91
N ARG A 1190 -19.83 -88.42 30.68
CA ARG A 1190 -19.90 -87.01 30.26
C ARG A 1190 -21.34 -86.55 30.21
N VAL A 1191 -21.63 -85.40 30.80
CA VAL A 1191 -22.90 -84.68 30.74
C VAL A 1191 -22.70 -83.51 29.77
N TYR A 1192 -23.31 -83.59 28.59
CA TYR A 1192 -23.34 -82.52 27.59
C TYR A 1192 -24.52 -81.61 27.93
N LEU A 1193 -24.26 -80.35 28.28
CA LEU A 1193 -25.24 -79.38 28.79
C LEU A 1193 -25.64 -78.32 27.74
N GLY A 1194 -24.95 -78.26 26.59
CA GLY A 1194 -25.12 -77.21 25.60
C GLY A 1194 -24.17 -76.02 25.82
N ALA A 1195 -24.27 -74.97 24.99
CA ALA A 1195 -23.28 -73.90 24.88
C ALA A 1195 -23.26 -72.86 26.04
N GLU A 1196 -24.07 -73.05 27.10
CA GLU A 1196 -24.15 -72.10 28.21
C GLU A 1196 -23.06 -72.31 29.27
N ARG A 1197 -22.38 -71.22 29.65
CA ARG A 1197 -21.28 -71.22 30.63
C ARG A 1197 -21.73 -70.67 31.98
N GLU A 1198 -22.61 -71.41 32.65
CA GLU A 1198 -22.95 -71.15 34.06
C GLU A 1198 -22.38 -72.23 34.99
N ALA A 1199 -22.20 -71.90 36.27
CA ALA A 1199 -21.79 -72.89 37.26
C ALA A 1199 -22.98 -73.82 37.58
N VAL A 1200 -22.84 -75.09 37.25
CA VAL A 1200 -23.89 -76.10 37.42
C VAL A 1200 -23.56 -77.00 38.61
N VAL A 1201 -24.54 -77.14 39.50
CA VAL A 1201 -24.45 -78.06 40.63
C VAL A 1201 -24.93 -79.44 40.20
N VAL A 1202 -24.03 -80.41 40.13
CA VAL A 1202 -24.35 -81.80 39.81
C VAL A 1202 -24.37 -82.64 41.08
N SER A 1203 -25.52 -83.24 41.37
CA SER A 1203 -25.75 -84.11 42.53
C SER A 1203 -26.04 -85.54 42.07
N ILE A 1204 -25.34 -86.51 42.65
CA ILE A 1204 -25.48 -87.93 42.36
C ILE A 1204 -26.31 -88.58 43.46
N PHE A 1205 -27.40 -89.24 43.09
CA PHE A 1205 -28.27 -89.97 43.99
C PHE A 1205 -28.26 -91.47 43.69
N SER A 1206 -28.30 -92.30 44.73
CA SER A 1206 -28.58 -93.74 44.59
C SER A 1206 -30.06 -93.98 44.24
N ALA A 1207 -30.38 -95.19 43.79
CA ALA A 1207 -31.74 -95.57 43.43
C ALA A 1207 -32.78 -95.49 44.58
N ASP A 1208 -32.35 -95.55 45.84
CA ASP A 1208 -33.19 -95.35 47.04
C ASP A 1208 -33.29 -93.86 47.47
N GLY A 1209 -32.66 -92.94 46.74
CA GLY A 1209 -32.78 -91.49 46.93
C GLY A 1209 -31.75 -90.86 47.88
N ARG A 1210 -30.72 -91.61 48.33
CA ARG A 1210 -29.62 -91.03 49.12
C ARG A 1210 -28.68 -90.23 48.23
N ASN A 1211 -28.32 -89.02 48.66
CA ASN A 1211 -27.32 -88.20 47.99
C ASN A 1211 -25.92 -88.76 48.28
N ILE A 1212 -25.21 -89.18 47.24
CA ILE A 1212 -23.88 -89.77 47.31
C ILE A 1212 -22.81 -88.69 47.20
N SER A 1213 -23.01 -87.76 46.28
CA SER A 1213 -22.01 -86.75 45.91
C SER A 1213 -22.71 -85.52 45.39
N ARG A 1214 -22.16 -84.34 45.71
CA ARG A 1214 -22.61 -83.07 45.16
C ARG A 1214 -21.38 -82.24 44.81
N ILE A 1215 -21.26 -81.88 43.54
CA ILE A 1215 -20.18 -81.04 43.03
C ILE A 1215 -20.76 -79.81 42.36
N THR A 1216 -20.08 -78.68 42.46
CA THR A 1216 -20.40 -77.47 41.68
C THR A 1216 -19.24 -77.25 40.72
N THR A 1217 -19.52 -77.21 39.42
CA THR A 1217 -18.47 -77.05 38.40
C THR A 1217 -18.98 -76.20 37.23
N LEU A 1218 -18.05 -75.55 36.54
CA LEU A 1218 -18.34 -74.88 35.27
C LEU A 1218 -18.11 -75.87 34.12
N PRO A 1219 -19.04 -75.99 33.16
CA PRO A 1219 -18.83 -76.80 31.97
C PRO A 1219 -17.67 -76.24 31.14
N VAL A 1220 -16.76 -77.10 30.71
CA VAL A 1220 -15.75 -76.75 29.70
C VAL A 1220 -16.30 -77.20 28.36
N ASP A 1221 -16.44 -76.26 27.43
CA ASP A 1221 -17.07 -76.47 26.11
C ASP A 1221 -18.42 -77.19 26.18
N GLY A 1222 -19.27 -76.71 27.10
CA GLY A 1222 -20.62 -77.21 27.28
C GLY A 1222 -20.72 -78.63 27.84
N THR A 1223 -19.61 -79.19 28.34
CA THR A 1223 -19.56 -80.58 28.82
C THR A 1223 -18.97 -80.68 30.23
N ILE A 1224 -19.54 -81.53 31.07
CA ILE A 1224 -19.02 -81.90 32.39
C ILE A 1224 -18.64 -83.38 32.37
N SER A 1225 -17.39 -83.70 32.72
CA SER A 1225 -16.96 -85.10 32.91
C SER A 1225 -17.00 -85.47 34.39
N LEU A 1226 -17.63 -86.58 34.71
CA LEU A 1226 -17.79 -87.11 36.06
C LEU A 1226 -17.12 -88.47 36.17
N ASP A 1227 -16.24 -88.62 37.16
CA ASP A 1227 -15.66 -89.91 37.53
C ASP A 1227 -16.56 -90.64 38.51
N LEU A 1228 -17.10 -91.76 38.06
CA LEU A 1228 -17.95 -92.68 38.81
C LEU A 1228 -17.23 -94.01 39.11
N SER A 1229 -15.91 -94.10 38.89
CA SER A 1229 -15.11 -95.32 39.12
C SER A 1229 -15.23 -95.85 40.56
N SER A 1230 -15.41 -94.96 41.55
CA SER A 1230 -15.57 -95.35 42.95
C SER A 1230 -16.96 -95.89 43.31
N LEU A 1231 -17.94 -95.79 42.41
CA LEU A 1231 -19.31 -96.25 42.66
C LEU A 1231 -19.48 -97.72 42.24
N ALA A 1232 -20.15 -98.51 43.08
CA ALA A 1232 -20.47 -99.89 42.76
C ALA A 1232 -21.46 -99.98 41.58
N THR A 1233 -21.39 -101.06 40.81
CA THR A 1233 -22.33 -101.39 39.71
C THR A 1233 -23.78 -101.21 40.16
N GLY A 1234 -24.55 -100.39 39.45
CA GLY A 1234 -25.89 -100.02 39.88
C GLY A 1234 -26.48 -98.81 39.16
N MET A 1235 -27.71 -98.45 39.51
CA MET A 1235 -28.41 -97.30 38.94
C MET A 1235 -28.28 -96.07 39.84
N TYR A 1236 -27.87 -94.96 39.22
CA TYR A 1236 -27.70 -93.67 39.86
C TYR A 1236 -28.49 -92.59 39.09
N TYR A 1237 -28.87 -91.52 39.77
CA TYR A 1237 -29.51 -90.36 39.16
C TYR A 1237 -28.62 -89.14 39.32
N LEU A 1238 -28.22 -88.53 38.21
CA LEU A 1238 -27.50 -87.28 38.16
C LEU A 1238 -28.50 -86.15 38.02
N LYS A 1239 -28.62 -85.32 39.05
CA LYS A 1239 -29.44 -84.11 39.03
C LYS A 1239 -28.53 -82.90 38.85
N TYR A 1240 -28.81 -82.07 37.85
CA TYR A 1240 -28.09 -80.82 37.58
C TYR A 1240 -29.00 -79.62 37.84
N GLU A 1241 -28.50 -78.65 38.59
CA GLU A 1241 -29.17 -77.37 38.86
C GLU A 1241 -28.19 -76.21 38.66
N GLY A 1242 -28.52 -75.34 37.72
CA GLY A 1242 -27.95 -74.01 37.48
C GLY A 1242 -29.04 -72.95 37.39
N GLY A 1243 -28.69 -71.76 36.91
CA GLY A 1243 -29.61 -70.64 36.69
C GLY A 1243 -30.56 -70.90 35.53
N THR A 1244 -30.05 -71.37 34.40
CA THR A 1244 -30.82 -71.70 33.19
C THR A 1244 -31.01 -73.21 33.00
N ILE A 1245 -30.10 -74.03 33.52
CA ILE A 1245 -30.12 -75.49 33.32
C ILE A 1245 -30.68 -76.22 34.54
N LYS A 1246 -31.80 -76.94 34.38
CA LYS A 1246 -32.31 -77.88 35.39
C LYS A 1246 -32.73 -79.20 34.75
N GLY A 1247 -32.27 -80.30 35.31
CA GLY A 1247 -32.64 -81.63 34.81
C GLY A 1247 -32.12 -82.76 35.69
N THR A 1248 -32.62 -83.96 35.44
CA THR A 1248 -32.10 -85.19 36.06
C THR A 1248 -31.97 -86.26 34.97
N SER A 1249 -30.79 -86.87 34.83
CA SER A 1249 -30.65 -88.07 34.00
C SER A 1249 -30.25 -89.28 34.82
N LYS A 1250 -30.80 -90.42 34.40
CA LYS A 1250 -30.46 -91.73 34.94
C LYS A 1250 -29.16 -92.21 34.33
N VAL A 1251 -28.24 -92.70 35.15
CA VAL A 1251 -26.98 -93.33 34.73
C VAL A 1251 -26.90 -94.75 35.31
N ILE A 1252 -26.49 -95.71 34.49
CA ILE A 1252 -26.27 -97.10 34.87
C ILE A 1252 -24.76 -97.31 34.93
N LYS A 1253 -24.20 -97.53 36.13
CA LYS A 1253 -22.81 -97.93 36.30
C LYS A 1253 -22.72 -99.43 36.06
N GLU A 1254 -21.90 -99.84 35.09
CA GLU A 1254 -21.49 -101.24 34.90
C GLU A 1254 -20.31 -101.62 35.81
#